data_AF-A0A947CK42-F1
#
_entry.id   AF-A0A947CK42-F1
#
_cell.length_a   1.000
_cell.length_b   1.000
_cell.length_c   1.000
_cell.angle_alpha   90.00
_cell.angle_beta   90.00
_cell.angle_gamma   90.00
#
_symmetry.space_group_name_H-M   'P 1'
#
loop_
_entity.id
_entity.type
_entity.pdbx_description
1 polymer ?
#
loop_
_entity_poly.entity_id
_entity_poly.type
_entity_poly.pdbx_seq_one_letter_code
_entity_poly.pdbx_strand_id
1 'polypeptide(L)'
;MLVKTNGRLVAAATVTLTAISTVMAHQDDPKAKDTHEPYVGPGYRAATDGGDPGFPADGVVLLSWIPIAEFGGGSGSANDSWGYTSPSGREYAIIGLECGTGFADITQPDNAQVVGMIPGTCCTWRDIKTFGEYAYVVTECGDGMQIVDLTNIDSGTVALANSVTVGGSDSHNIALNTDSGYAYRTGGDQYGLGIYDLNVDQVNPPLVAVWEERYVHDAQIITYDSGPYAGREIAFCCSGFSSGGVETGIDILDVTDKSDIINLARYQYSNGVYSHQAWLSDDRQYFYLGDELDEGDLGITTETKVIDVSDIENPIEVAIFTNGSPAIGHNMYVRDGLIFQANYSSGLRIFETSDPIAPTEIAYFDTHPDDDATDYGGMWSNYPFFASGVVIASDRQRGLFVLSVEEPLVEFAFPTPLPDTIPSSGATVQIEIAELEPGAVVDGSQTLFYEVGEDFVAQSLVSISGDLYEGTLPGDICPTEMRYYFSVETSEGDIVTSPTSAPALATYSVTVADGFVVALMDDMETDPGWSVENIDLTDGAWERGVPAGDGDRGDPTVDADGSGQCWLTDNAAGNTDVDGGPTMLISQTIDLTGIDDPWVSYARWFSNNDLDEDRLDVHVSSDDGGSWTLVDSFPDFSGWKVSTHRIADFVTPTSTFRIRFSATDNPNNSVTEAAIDALEIFSFVCEDDVPGDTDGDGDVDFADLLTTLSSWGPCPPPPADCPADFDGSGVVDFVDLLTVLSNWS
;
A
#
# COMPACT_ATOMS: atom_id res chain seq x y z
N MET A 1 13.50 43.61 -68.75
CA MET A 1 12.41 43.71 -69.74
C MET A 1 12.13 42.30 -70.26
N LEU A 2 10.98 41.77 -69.86
CA LEU A 2 10.18 40.62 -70.34
C LEU A 2 10.73 39.70 -71.47
N VAL A 3 10.76 38.35 -71.24
CA VAL A 3 9.81 37.30 -71.76
C VAL A 3 10.33 36.63 -73.05
N LYS A 4 10.21 35.33 -73.38
CA LYS A 4 9.74 34.00 -72.87
C LYS A 4 10.47 32.96 -73.79
N THR A 5 10.54 31.64 -73.59
CA THR A 5 9.44 30.66 -73.49
C THR A 5 9.98 29.24 -73.19
N ASN A 6 9.29 28.55 -72.27
CA ASN A 6 8.88 27.14 -72.24
C ASN A 6 9.91 26.00 -72.38
N GLY A 7 10.32 25.46 -71.22
CA GLY A 7 10.75 24.07 -71.08
C GLY A 7 9.62 23.20 -70.52
N ARG A 8 9.34 22.07 -71.18
CA ARG A 8 8.72 20.88 -70.57
C ARG A 8 9.85 19.87 -70.38
N LEU A 9 10.15 19.51 -69.13
CA LEU A 9 10.94 18.33 -68.80
C LEU A 9 10.07 17.37 -68.00
N VAL A 10 10.04 16.13 -68.47
CA VAL A 10 9.41 14.97 -67.84
C VAL A 10 10.32 14.57 -66.69
N ALA A 11 9.83 14.61 -65.45
CA ALA A 11 10.52 14.07 -64.28
C ALA A 11 10.14 12.59 -64.11
N ALA A 12 11.16 11.75 -64.05
CA ALA A 12 11.03 10.34 -63.69
C ALA A 12 10.57 10.22 -62.23
N ALA A 13 9.54 9.41 -62.00
CA ALA A 13 9.07 9.09 -60.66
C ALA A 13 10.06 8.12 -60.00
N THR A 14 10.81 8.63 -59.03
CA THR A 14 11.53 7.80 -58.06
C THR A 14 10.51 7.29 -57.07
N VAL A 15 10.27 5.97 -57.07
CA VAL A 15 9.49 5.31 -56.00
C VAL A 15 10.40 5.26 -54.79
N THR A 16 10.24 6.22 -53.87
CA THR A 16 10.70 6.08 -52.50
C THR A 16 9.73 5.13 -51.81
N LEU A 17 10.20 3.92 -51.48
CA LEU A 17 9.56 3.11 -50.44
C LEU A 17 9.74 3.90 -49.13
N THR A 18 8.73 4.67 -48.73
CA THR A 18 8.56 5.02 -47.33
C THR A 18 8.14 3.73 -46.63
N ALA A 19 9.06 3.15 -45.86
CA ALA A 19 8.66 2.22 -44.82
C ALA A 19 7.70 2.99 -43.91
N ILE A 20 6.44 2.56 -43.86
CA ILE A 20 5.54 2.93 -42.77
C ILE A 20 6.10 2.17 -41.57
N SER A 21 6.93 2.82 -40.77
CA SER A 21 7.20 2.36 -39.42
C SER A 21 5.93 2.66 -38.61
N THR A 22 5.21 1.62 -38.24
CA THR A 22 4.28 1.66 -37.11
C THR A 22 5.12 2.02 -35.89
N VAL A 23 5.01 3.25 -35.40
CA VAL A 23 5.57 3.63 -34.11
C VAL A 23 4.48 3.30 -33.11
N MET A 24 4.65 2.24 -32.32
CA MET A 24 3.77 1.98 -31.18
C MET A 24 4.04 3.08 -30.15
N ALA A 25 2.99 3.66 -29.55
CA ALA A 25 3.14 4.74 -28.56
C ALA A 25 3.95 4.28 -27.32
N HIS A 26 3.86 2.99 -27.01
CA HIS A 26 4.55 2.28 -25.92
C HIS A 26 5.58 1.25 -26.44
N GLN A 27 6.50 1.67 -27.32
CA GLN A 27 7.45 0.77 -27.98
C GLN A 27 8.46 0.07 -27.03
N ASP A 28 8.61 0.57 -25.80
CA ASP A 28 9.55 0.05 -24.79
C ASP A 28 8.88 -0.36 -23.47
N ASP A 29 7.55 -0.46 -23.44
CA ASP A 29 6.76 -0.69 -22.22
C ASP A 29 7.16 -1.99 -21.49
N PRO A 30 7.42 -1.90 -20.17
CA PRO A 30 7.81 -3.06 -19.36
C PRO A 30 6.83 -4.24 -19.41
N LYS A 31 5.51 -4.01 -19.52
CA LYS A 31 4.48 -5.08 -19.53
C LYS A 31 4.58 -6.00 -20.73
N ALA A 32 5.06 -5.47 -21.86
CA ALA A 32 5.30 -6.27 -23.06
C ALA A 32 6.53 -7.19 -22.91
N LYS A 33 7.41 -6.91 -21.94
CA LYS A 33 8.59 -7.71 -21.59
C LYS A 33 8.29 -8.66 -20.43
N ASP A 34 7.29 -8.35 -19.60
CA ASP A 34 6.83 -9.16 -18.48
C ASP A 34 5.58 -9.99 -18.83
N THR A 35 5.82 -11.11 -19.51
CA THR A 35 4.79 -12.04 -19.96
C THR A 35 4.75 -13.28 -19.09
N HIS A 36 3.60 -13.51 -18.47
CA HIS A 36 3.28 -14.74 -17.74
C HIS A 36 2.41 -15.67 -18.57
N GLU A 37 2.50 -16.98 -18.33
CA GLU A 37 1.68 -17.97 -19.04
C GLU A 37 0.21 -17.87 -18.58
N PRO A 38 -0.76 -17.94 -19.51
CA PRO A 38 -2.17 -17.93 -19.14
C PRO A 38 -2.54 -19.17 -18.33
N TYR A 39 -3.49 -19.00 -17.41
CA TYR A 39 -4.06 -20.12 -16.68
C TYR A 39 -4.75 -21.10 -17.63
N VAL A 40 -4.42 -22.39 -17.48
CA VAL A 40 -5.02 -23.48 -18.25
C VAL A 40 -5.79 -24.40 -17.32
N GLY A 41 -7.09 -24.16 -17.19
CA GLY A 41 -7.98 -24.96 -16.37
C GLY A 41 -9.45 -24.55 -16.49
N PRO A 42 -10.35 -25.22 -15.73
CA PRO A 42 -11.74 -24.80 -15.65
C PRO A 42 -11.87 -23.48 -14.89
N GLY A 43 -12.92 -22.72 -15.20
CA GLY A 43 -13.34 -21.61 -14.36
C GLY A 43 -14.08 -22.06 -13.12
N TYR A 44 -14.70 -21.11 -12.43
CA TYR A 44 -15.53 -21.33 -11.24
C TYR A 44 -16.88 -20.63 -11.38
N ARG A 45 -17.96 -21.27 -10.94
CA ARG A 45 -19.31 -20.74 -10.80
C ARG A 45 -19.90 -21.21 -9.48
N ALA A 46 -20.11 -20.33 -8.51
CA ALA A 46 -20.62 -20.71 -7.18
C ALA A 46 -21.97 -21.45 -7.24
N ALA A 47 -22.80 -21.21 -8.25
CA ALA A 47 -24.08 -21.89 -8.42
C ALA A 47 -23.95 -23.40 -8.72
N THR A 48 -22.86 -23.84 -9.34
CA THR A 48 -22.66 -25.23 -9.78
C THR A 48 -21.45 -25.90 -9.16
N ASP A 49 -20.44 -25.10 -8.85
CA ASP A 49 -19.17 -25.51 -8.31
C ASP A 49 -19.20 -25.26 -6.81
N GLY A 50 -18.82 -26.26 -6.01
CA GLY A 50 -18.73 -26.13 -4.56
C GLY A 50 -17.28 -26.11 -4.13
N GLY A 51 -17.00 -25.45 -3.00
CA GLY A 51 -15.66 -25.34 -2.43
C GLY A 51 -14.98 -24.03 -2.81
N ASP A 52 -13.83 -23.79 -2.18
CA ASP A 52 -13.02 -22.60 -2.37
C ASP A 52 -12.08 -22.78 -3.58
N PRO A 53 -12.12 -21.87 -4.59
CA PRO A 53 -11.21 -21.88 -5.73
C PRO A 53 -9.76 -21.52 -5.38
N GLY A 54 -9.47 -21.08 -4.15
CA GLY A 54 -8.12 -20.91 -3.60
C GLY A 54 -7.53 -19.52 -3.83
N PHE A 55 -8.36 -18.48 -3.83
CA PHE A 55 -7.93 -17.09 -3.92
C PHE A 55 -8.02 -16.42 -2.55
N PRO A 56 -6.92 -15.84 -2.02
CA PRO A 56 -6.95 -15.05 -0.81
C PRO A 56 -7.92 -13.88 -0.95
N ALA A 57 -8.74 -13.66 0.07
CA ALA A 57 -9.71 -12.59 0.08
C ALA A 57 -10.09 -12.23 1.51
N ASP A 58 -10.50 -10.99 1.70
CA ASP A 58 -11.16 -10.52 2.92
C ASP A 58 -12.22 -9.49 2.53
N GLY A 59 -13.42 -9.59 3.10
CA GLY A 59 -14.56 -8.72 2.73
C GLY A 59 -15.00 -8.78 1.26
N VAL A 60 -14.53 -9.78 0.48
CA VAL A 60 -14.90 -9.96 -0.93
C VAL A 60 -15.17 -11.44 -1.22
N VAL A 61 -16.31 -11.71 -1.88
CA VAL A 61 -16.71 -13.05 -2.29
C VAL A 61 -16.61 -13.23 -3.80
N LEU A 62 -15.97 -14.33 -4.22
CA LEU A 62 -15.96 -14.77 -5.61
C LEU A 62 -17.28 -15.45 -5.99
N LEU A 63 -18.01 -14.85 -6.93
CA LEU A 63 -19.26 -15.40 -7.46
C LEU A 63 -19.02 -16.25 -8.71
N SER A 64 -18.21 -15.76 -9.65
CA SER A 64 -17.79 -16.48 -10.85
C SER A 64 -16.40 -16.09 -11.31
N TRP A 65 -15.67 -17.02 -11.92
CA TRP A 65 -14.39 -16.80 -12.58
C TRP A 65 -14.36 -17.46 -13.97
N ILE A 66 -14.17 -16.68 -15.02
CA ILE A 66 -14.15 -17.10 -16.44
C ILE A 66 -12.71 -17.02 -16.98
N PRO A 67 -12.01 -18.16 -17.17
CA PRO A 67 -10.69 -18.18 -17.78
C PRO A 67 -10.69 -17.64 -19.21
N ILE A 68 -9.58 -17.02 -19.60
CA ILE A 68 -9.36 -16.45 -20.96
C ILE A 68 -9.76 -17.44 -22.06
N ALA A 69 -9.38 -18.72 -21.90
CA ALA A 69 -9.66 -19.77 -22.88
C ALA A 69 -11.16 -20.02 -23.12
N GLU A 70 -12.04 -19.70 -22.15
CA GLU A 70 -13.48 -19.89 -22.28
C GLU A 70 -14.12 -18.88 -23.25
N PHE A 71 -13.53 -17.69 -23.42
CA PHE A 71 -13.97 -16.69 -24.41
C PHE A 71 -13.61 -17.07 -25.85
N GLY A 72 -12.63 -17.97 -26.04
CA GLY A 72 -12.13 -18.37 -27.35
C GLY A 72 -11.11 -17.40 -27.95
N GLY A 73 -10.95 -17.41 -29.27
CA GLY A 73 -10.08 -16.45 -29.99
C GLY A 73 -8.57 -16.73 -29.94
N GLY A 74 -8.10 -17.56 -29.01
CA GLY A 74 -6.68 -17.94 -28.91
C GLY A 74 -5.81 -16.89 -28.23
N SER A 75 -6.40 -16.00 -27.43
CA SER A 75 -5.68 -15.03 -26.61
C SER A 75 -4.87 -15.71 -25.50
N GLY A 76 -3.67 -15.21 -25.24
CA GLY A 76 -2.79 -15.64 -24.14
C GLY A 76 -2.77 -14.66 -22.96
N SER A 77 -3.42 -13.49 -23.08
CA SER A 77 -3.57 -12.51 -22.00
C SER A 77 -4.93 -11.81 -22.08
N ALA A 78 -5.40 -11.28 -20.95
CA ALA A 78 -6.44 -10.26 -20.88
C ALA A 78 -5.86 -8.89 -20.47
N ASN A 79 -6.70 -7.86 -20.56
CA ASN A 79 -6.44 -6.49 -20.12
C ASN A 79 -7.78 -5.88 -19.64
N ASP A 80 -8.00 -4.58 -19.82
CA ASP A 80 -9.12 -3.80 -19.28
C ASP A 80 -10.51 -4.48 -19.33
N SER A 81 -11.39 -4.04 -18.44
CA SER A 81 -12.76 -4.52 -18.32
C SER A 81 -13.74 -3.39 -18.12
N TRP A 82 -14.94 -3.53 -18.66
CA TRP A 82 -16.02 -2.56 -18.49
C TRP A 82 -17.39 -3.25 -18.37
N GLY A 83 -18.37 -2.55 -17.83
CA GLY A 83 -19.72 -3.06 -17.67
C GLY A 83 -20.73 -2.51 -18.67
N TYR A 84 -21.78 -3.30 -18.95
CA TYR A 84 -22.95 -2.88 -19.70
C TYR A 84 -24.24 -3.39 -19.06
N THR A 85 -25.18 -2.48 -18.76
CA THR A 85 -26.55 -2.87 -18.39
C THR A 85 -27.48 -2.63 -19.58
N SER A 86 -28.05 -3.71 -20.09
CA SER A 86 -29.02 -3.66 -21.18
C SER A 86 -30.32 -2.95 -20.76
N PRO A 87 -31.13 -2.46 -21.72
CA PRO A 87 -32.44 -1.88 -21.41
C PRO A 87 -33.42 -2.82 -20.70
N SER A 88 -33.17 -4.14 -20.69
CA SER A 88 -33.98 -5.12 -19.96
C SER A 88 -33.59 -5.25 -18.48
N GLY A 89 -32.48 -4.63 -18.07
CA GLY A 89 -31.90 -4.73 -16.73
C GLY A 89 -30.91 -5.88 -16.57
N ARG A 90 -30.55 -6.58 -17.65
CA ARG A 90 -29.47 -7.60 -17.62
C ARG A 90 -28.11 -6.94 -17.65
N GLU A 91 -27.19 -7.47 -16.86
CA GLU A 91 -25.84 -6.96 -16.68
C GLU A 91 -24.83 -7.84 -17.42
N TYR A 92 -23.88 -7.21 -18.08
CA TYR A 92 -22.87 -7.87 -18.91
C TYR A 92 -21.49 -7.32 -18.60
N ALA A 93 -20.56 -8.23 -18.34
CA ALA A 93 -19.14 -7.91 -18.31
C ALA A 93 -18.58 -7.90 -19.73
N ILE A 94 -17.74 -6.92 -20.02
CA ILE A 94 -16.95 -6.82 -21.24
C ILE A 94 -15.48 -6.87 -20.81
N ILE A 95 -14.70 -7.75 -21.42
CA ILE A 95 -13.28 -7.92 -21.11
C ILE A 95 -12.46 -7.79 -22.38
N GLY A 96 -11.38 -7.03 -22.30
CA GLY A 96 -10.39 -6.96 -23.35
C GLY A 96 -9.46 -8.16 -23.27
N LEU A 97 -9.21 -8.76 -24.43
CA LEU A 97 -8.36 -9.94 -24.60
C LEU A 97 -7.28 -9.59 -25.61
N GLU A 98 -6.14 -10.27 -25.55
CA GLU A 98 -5.03 -10.03 -26.48
C GLU A 98 -5.52 -9.96 -27.93
N CYS A 99 -6.31 -10.95 -28.38
CA CYS A 99 -6.81 -11.08 -29.75
C CYS A 99 -8.28 -10.63 -29.96
N GLY A 100 -8.86 -9.82 -29.06
CA GLY A 100 -10.19 -9.26 -29.27
C GLY A 100 -10.89 -8.80 -27.99
N THR A 101 -12.22 -8.76 -28.01
CA THR A 101 -13.04 -8.36 -26.85
C THR A 101 -14.05 -9.45 -26.55
N GLY A 102 -14.08 -9.92 -25.31
CA GLY A 102 -15.04 -10.92 -24.80
C GLY A 102 -16.25 -10.26 -24.11
N PHE A 103 -17.37 -10.96 -24.13
CA PHE A 103 -18.63 -10.53 -23.52
C PHE A 103 -19.21 -11.68 -22.69
N ALA A 104 -19.59 -11.40 -21.44
CA ALA A 104 -20.21 -12.37 -20.54
C ALA A 104 -21.48 -11.80 -19.92
N ASP A 105 -22.54 -12.60 -19.84
CA ASP A 105 -23.75 -12.31 -19.07
C ASP A 105 -23.48 -12.61 -17.60
N ILE A 106 -23.64 -11.61 -16.75
CA ILE A 106 -23.44 -11.69 -15.29
C ILE A 106 -24.75 -11.42 -14.53
N THR A 107 -25.90 -11.42 -15.22
CA THR A 107 -27.22 -11.22 -14.58
C THR A 107 -27.46 -12.22 -13.44
N GLN A 108 -26.92 -13.43 -13.57
CA GLN A 108 -26.76 -14.39 -12.47
C GLN A 108 -25.27 -14.45 -12.14
N PRO A 109 -24.78 -13.64 -11.20
CA PRO A 109 -23.34 -13.43 -11.03
C PRO A 109 -22.63 -14.65 -10.46
N ASP A 110 -23.34 -15.55 -9.77
CA ASP A 110 -22.89 -16.86 -9.32
C ASP A 110 -22.83 -17.92 -10.44
N ASN A 111 -23.31 -17.57 -11.64
CA ASN A 111 -23.40 -18.45 -12.79
C ASN A 111 -23.14 -17.72 -14.12
N ALA A 112 -22.11 -16.86 -14.17
CA ALA A 112 -21.80 -16.04 -15.34
C ALA A 112 -21.60 -16.85 -16.64
N GLN A 113 -22.02 -16.36 -17.80
CA GLN A 113 -21.93 -17.13 -19.06
C GLN A 113 -21.31 -16.32 -20.19
N VAL A 114 -20.34 -16.89 -20.91
CA VAL A 114 -19.79 -16.27 -22.12
C VAL A 114 -20.90 -16.13 -23.18
N VAL A 115 -21.10 -14.90 -23.64
CA VAL A 115 -22.00 -14.56 -24.75
C VAL A 115 -21.28 -14.73 -26.09
N GLY A 116 -20.04 -14.26 -26.18
CA GLY A 116 -19.22 -14.36 -27.38
C GLY A 116 -18.01 -13.43 -27.34
N MET A 117 -17.34 -13.30 -28.48
CA MET A 117 -16.20 -12.39 -28.64
C MET A 117 -16.21 -11.70 -30.01
N ILE A 118 -15.63 -10.50 -30.07
CA ILE A 118 -15.33 -9.78 -31.30
C ILE A 118 -13.82 -9.85 -31.54
N PRO A 119 -13.35 -10.45 -32.66
CA PRO A 119 -11.92 -10.53 -32.95
C PRO A 119 -11.30 -9.17 -33.25
N GLY A 120 -10.05 -9.00 -32.83
CA GLY A 120 -9.19 -7.85 -33.14
C GLY A 120 -7.77 -8.29 -33.48
N THR A 121 -6.92 -7.32 -33.82
CA THR A 121 -5.48 -7.54 -34.01
C THR A 121 -4.85 -7.88 -32.66
N CYS A 122 -4.12 -9.00 -32.56
CA CYS A 122 -3.56 -9.48 -31.28
C CYS A 122 -2.51 -8.53 -30.70
N CYS A 123 -2.73 -8.02 -29.49
CA CYS A 123 -1.76 -7.27 -28.71
C CYS A 123 -2.23 -7.00 -27.26
N THR A 124 -1.31 -6.47 -26.45
CA THR A 124 -1.50 -6.23 -25.01
C THR A 124 -2.59 -5.22 -24.67
N TRP A 125 -2.83 -4.21 -25.53
CA TRP A 125 -3.60 -3.02 -25.13
C TRP A 125 -5.00 -3.01 -25.72
N ARG A 126 -6.00 -2.96 -24.84
CA ARG A 126 -7.37 -2.57 -25.18
C ARG A 126 -7.99 -1.83 -24.01
N ASP A 127 -8.86 -0.89 -24.33
CA ASP A 127 -9.69 -0.18 -23.36
C ASP A 127 -11.12 -0.09 -23.90
N ILE A 128 -12.10 -0.19 -22.99
CA ILE A 128 -13.51 -0.33 -23.34
C ILE A 128 -14.34 0.68 -22.57
N LYS A 129 -15.27 1.36 -23.27
CA LYS A 129 -16.36 2.13 -22.64
C LYS A 129 -17.68 1.90 -23.36
N THR A 130 -18.79 2.17 -22.70
CA THR A 130 -20.15 1.96 -23.25
C THR A 130 -20.97 3.25 -23.31
N PHE A 131 -21.72 3.43 -24.39
CA PHE A 131 -22.71 4.51 -24.51
C PHE A 131 -23.91 4.04 -25.33
N GLY A 132 -25.12 4.25 -24.79
CA GLY A 132 -26.34 3.76 -25.41
C GLY A 132 -26.37 2.23 -25.47
N GLU A 133 -26.51 1.67 -26.66
CA GLU A 133 -26.48 0.22 -26.91
C GLU A 133 -25.21 -0.22 -27.65
N TYR A 134 -24.10 0.51 -27.47
CA TYR A 134 -22.82 0.23 -28.10
C TYR A 134 -21.66 0.22 -27.11
N ALA A 135 -20.68 -0.66 -27.35
CA ALA A 135 -19.35 -0.58 -26.75
C ALA A 135 -18.35 0.03 -27.75
N TYR A 136 -17.46 0.86 -27.23
CA TYR A 136 -16.40 1.56 -27.95
C TYR A 136 -15.09 0.99 -27.42
N VAL A 137 -14.35 0.31 -28.29
CA VAL A 137 -13.12 -0.40 -27.93
C VAL A 137 -11.97 0.21 -28.71
N VAL A 138 -10.92 0.61 -28.01
CA VAL A 138 -9.67 1.10 -28.61
C VAL A 138 -8.51 0.16 -28.35
N THR A 139 -7.44 0.30 -29.12
CA THR A 139 -6.22 -0.51 -29.01
C THR A 139 -5.05 0.22 -29.67
N GLU A 140 -3.82 -0.04 -29.25
CA GLU A 140 -2.58 0.47 -29.88
C GLU A 140 -2.16 -0.29 -31.16
N CYS A 141 -3.06 -1.10 -31.70
CA CYS A 141 -2.72 -2.15 -32.68
C CYS A 141 -3.40 -1.96 -34.02
N GLY A 142 -3.87 -0.75 -34.27
CA GLY A 142 -4.29 -0.29 -35.59
C GLY A 142 -5.72 -0.64 -35.97
N ASP A 143 -6.52 -1.19 -35.06
CA ASP A 143 -7.93 -1.53 -35.33
C ASP A 143 -8.85 -0.29 -35.37
N GLY A 144 -8.34 0.89 -34.99
CA GLY A 144 -9.13 2.09 -34.75
C GLY A 144 -10.02 1.94 -33.51
N MET A 145 -11.04 2.79 -33.41
CA MET A 145 -12.09 2.64 -32.41
C MET A 145 -13.16 1.68 -32.96
N GLN A 146 -13.12 0.43 -32.48
CA GLN A 146 -14.13 -0.57 -32.80
C GLN A 146 -15.45 -0.25 -32.09
N ILE A 147 -16.54 -0.21 -32.85
CA ILE A 147 -17.89 -0.03 -32.32
C ILE A 147 -18.61 -1.36 -32.36
N VAL A 148 -18.98 -1.89 -31.20
CA VAL A 148 -19.72 -3.15 -31.07
C VAL A 148 -21.18 -2.87 -30.75
N ASP A 149 -22.07 -3.41 -31.58
CA ASP A 149 -23.52 -3.37 -31.39
C ASP A 149 -23.94 -4.37 -30.30
N LEU A 150 -24.55 -3.86 -29.23
CA LEU A 150 -25.05 -4.60 -28.07
C LEU A 150 -26.58 -4.74 -28.07
N THR A 151 -27.31 -4.19 -29.05
CA THR A 151 -28.79 -4.18 -29.07
C THR A 151 -29.39 -5.60 -28.99
N ASN A 152 -28.66 -6.62 -29.45
CA ASN A 152 -29.12 -8.02 -29.44
C ASN A 152 -28.38 -8.90 -28.41
N ILE A 153 -27.62 -8.31 -27.48
CA ILE A 153 -26.81 -9.08 -26.51
C ILE A 153 -27.68 -9.98 -25.63
N ASP A 154 -28.90 -9.54 -25.29
CA ASP A 154 -29.89 -10.33 -24.55
C ASP A 154 -30.27 -11.64 -25.26
N SER A 155 -30.18 -11.66 -26.58
CA SER A 155 -30.43 -12.87 -27.38
C SER A 155 -29.16 -13.69 -27.66
N GLY A 156 -28.04 -13.31 -27.03
CA GLY A 156 -26.74 -13.98 -27.16
C GLY A 156 -25.96 -13.54 -28.41
N THR A 157 -26.17 -12.32 -28.92
CA THR A 157 -25.52 -11.83 -30.14
C THR A 157 -24.86 -10.48 -29.91
N VAL A 158 -23.56 -10.41 -30.19
CA VAL A 158 -22.77 -9.17 -30.32
C VAL A 158 -22.19 -9.10 -31.74
N ALA A 159 -22.04 -7.91 -32.29
CA ALA A 159 -21.50 -7.73 -33.64
C ALA A 159 -20.66 -6.46 -33.77
N LEU A 160 -19.55 -6.53 -34.49
CA LEU A 160 -18.80 -5.34 -34.89
C LEU A 160 -19.65 -4.52 -35.88
N ALA A 161 -20.05 -3.32 -35.47
CA ALA A 161 -20.81 -2.39 -36.30
C ALA A 161 -19.87 -1.59 -37.22
N ASN A 162 -18.73 -1.14 -36.70
CA ASN A 162 -17.75 -0.35 -37.45
C ASN A 162 -16.37 -0.35 -36.78
N SER A 163 -15.34 0.10 -37.51
CA SER A 163 -14.02 0.51 -36.98
C SER A 163 -13.73 1.93 -37.45
N VAL A 164 -13.77 2.88 -36.53
CA VAL A 164 -13.54 4.30 -36.83
C VAL A 164 -12.03 4.59 -36.78
N THR A 165 -11.48 5.03 -37.90
CA THR A 165 -10.05 5.39 -38.02
C THR A 165 -9.82 6.88 -38.27
N VAL A 166 -10.89 7.68 -38.22
CA VAL A 166 -10.79 9.15 -38.28
C VAL A 166 -10.11 9.60 -36.98
N GLY A 167 -9.09 10.46 -37.06
CA GLY A 167 -8.30 10.87 -35.89
C GLY A 167 -7.19 9.90 -35.48
N GLY A 168 -6.99 8.81 -36.23
CA GLY A 168 -5.91 7.83 -36.06
C GLY A 168 -6.44 6.40 -35.86
N SER A 169 -5.52 5.43 -35.85
CA SER A 169 -5.81 3.99 -35.74
C SER A 169 -5.37 3.35 -34.44
N ASP A 170 -4.44 3.98 -33.72
CA ASP A 170 -3.79 3.43 -32.52
C ASP A 170 -4.03 4.34 -31.31
N SER A 171 -4.62 3.79 -30.26
CA SER A 171 -4.93 4.50 -29.01
C SER A 171 -4.87 3.57 -27.82
N HIS A 172 -4.29 4.06 -26.73
CA HIS A 172 -4.07 3.37 -25.49
C HIS A 172 -5.39 3.21 -24.74
N ASN A 173 -6.13 4.31 -24.59
CA ASN A 173 -7.30 4.36 -23.72
C ASN A 173 -8.41 5.27 -24.31
N ILE A 174 -9.61 5.17 -23.75
CA ILE A 174 -10.78 5.96 -24.11
C ILE A 174 -11.60 6.29 -22.86
N ALA A 175 -11.94 7.56 -22.70
CA ALA A 175 -12.83 8.04 -21.66
C ALA A 175 -14.12 8.57 -22.27
N LEU A 176 -15.25 8.43 -21.58
CA LEU A 176 -16.55 8.91 -22.04
C LEU A 176 -17.20 9.78 -20.97
N ASN A 177 -17.82 10.89 -21.40
CA ASN A 177 -18.83 11.55 -20.59
C ASN A 177 -20.21 11.16 -21.12
N THR A 178 -20.89 10.26 -20.40
CA THR A 178 -22.19 9.73 -20.80
C THR A 178 -23.32 10.74 -20.66
N ASP A 179 -23.16 11.79 -19.86
CA ASP A 179 -24.17 12.85 -19.71
C ASP A 179 -24.22 13.74 -20.95
N SER A 180 -23.05 14.04 -21.51
CA SER A 180 -22.91 14.91 -22.68
C SER A 180 -22.88 14.14 -24.00
N GLY A 181 -22.56 12.84 -23.98
CA GLY A 181 -22.49 11.97 -25.14
C GLY A 181 -21.24 12.20 -26.00
N TYR A 182 -20.10 12.46 -25.35
CA TYR A 182 -18.81 12.58 -26.03
C TYR A 182 -17.84 11.48 -25.59
N ALA A 183 -17.06 10.98 -26.55
CA ALA A 183 -15.92 10.12 -26.30
C ALA A 183 -14.61 10.89 -26.48
N TYR A 184 -13.64 10.60 -25.62
CA TYR A 184 -12.33 11.22 -25.51
C TYR A 184 -11.31 10.12 -25.64
N ARG A 185 -10.73 10.01 -26.83
CA ARG A 185 -9.67 9.06 -27.12
C ARG A 185 -8.35 9.60 -26.59
N THR A 186 -7.60 8.78 -25.88
CA THR A 186 -6.31 9.12 -25.26
C THR A 186 -5.21 8.16 -25.73
N GLY A 187 -3.96 8.54 -25.47
CA GLY A 187 -2.75 7.75 -25.70
C GLY A 187 -2.52 7.22 -27.12
N GLY A 188 -2.27 8.06 -28.13
CA GLY A 188 -2.06 7.60 -29.51
C GLY A 188 -1.24 8.53 -30.41
N ASP A 189 -1.04 8.15 -31.68
CA ASP A 189 -0.01 8.69 -32.59
C ASP A 189 -0.14 10.16 -33.02
N GLN A 190 -1.19 10.86 -32.59
CA GLN A 190 -1.53 12.17 -33.17
C GLN A 190 -1.81 13.27 -32.15
N TYR A 191 -2.52 12.99 -31.05
CA TYR A 191 -3.08 14.02 -30.17
C TYR A 191 -3.10 13.55 -28.71
N GLY A 192 -3.17 14.49 -27.77
CA GLY A 192 -3.43 14.19 -26.35
C GLY A 192 -4.86 13.70 -26.15
N LEU A 193 -5.84 14.49 -26.57
CA LEU A 193 -7.26 14.13 -26.58
C LEU A 193 -7.85 14.26 -27.98
N GLY A 194 -8.49 13.20 -28.46
CA GLY A 194 -9.38 13.26 -29.63
C GLY A 194 -10.84 13.18 -29.21
N ILE A 195 -11.64 14.21 -29.50
CA ILE A 195 -13.03 14.30 -29.01
C ILE A 195 -14.03 13.98 -30.12
N TYR A 196 -14.89 13.00 -29.87
CA TYR A 196 -15.89 12.48 -30.81
C TYR A 196 -17.32 12.69 -30.29
N ASP A 197 -18.23 13.15 -31.15
CA ASP A 197 -19.63 13.39 -30.78
C ASP A 197 -20.49 12.15 -31.06
N LEU A 198 -20.82 11.40 -30.01
CA LEU A 198 -21.63 10.18 -30.10
C LEU A 198 -23.12 10.50 -30.34
N ASN A 199 -23.57 11.72 -30.10
CA ASN A 199 -24.97 12.11 -30.31
C ASN A 199 -25.31 12.27 -31.79
N VAL A 200 -24.30 12.53 -32.64
CA VAL A 200 -24.50 12.68 -34.08
C VAL A 200 -24.66 11.32 -34.76
N ASP A 201 -23.78 10.37 -34.45
CA ASP A 201 -23.79 9.01 -34.99
C ASP A 201 -23.00 8.08 -34.04
N GLN A 202 -23.66 7.13 -33.38
CA GLN A 202 -23.00 6.21 -32.45
C GLN A 202 -22.15 5.14 -33.14
N VAL A 203 -22.38 4.88 -34.43
CA VAL A 203 -21.64 3.86 -35.21
C VAL A 203 -20.48 4.47 -35.97
N ASN A 204 -20.57 5.75 -36.31
CA ASN A 204 -19.50 6.49 -36.99
C ASN A 204 -19.41 7.94 -36.46
N PRO A 205 -19.08 8.13 -35.17
CA PRO A 205 -19.07 9.45 -34.55
C PRO A 205 -18.02 10.36 -35.21
N PRO A 206 -18.36 11.62 -35.55
CA PRO A 206 -17.39 12.57 -36.08
C PRO A 206 -16.40 13.02 -35.00
N LEU A 207 -15.12 13.10 -35.36
CA LEU A 207 -14.12 13.86 -34.60
C LEU A 207 -14.47 15.35 -34.68
N VAL A 208 -14.73 15.99 -33.53
CA VAL A 208 -15.17 17.39 -33.45
C VAL A 208 -14.09 18.33 -32.92
N ALA A 209 -13.12 17.81 -32.16
CA ALA A 209 -12.04 18.60 -31.59
C ALA A 209 -10.83 17.72 -31.24
N VAL A 210 -9.68 18.37 -31.09
CA VAL A 210 -8.44 17.76 -30.60
C VAL A 210 -7.76 18.70 -29.63
N TRP A 211 -7.12 18.15 -28.59
CA TRP A 211 -6.18 18.86 -27.74
C TRP A 211 -4.82 18.18 -27.86
N GLU A 212 -3.78 18.96 -28.17
CA GLU A 212 -2.48 18.45 -28.64
C GLU A 212 -1.31 18.92 -27.77
N GLU A 213 -1.57 19.63 -26.67
CA GLU A 213 -0.47 20.25 -25.90
C GLU A 213 0.39 19.23 -25.18
N ARG A 214 -0.19 18.11 -24.72
CA ARG A 214 0.53 17.00 -24.07
C ARG A 214 -0.05 15.65 -24.44
N TYR A 215 0.71 14.59 -24.17
CA TYR A 215 0.19 13.24 -24.15
C TYR A 215 -0.76 13.07 -22.96
N VAL A 216 -1.90 12.42 -23.17
CA VAL A 216 -2.81 12.01 -22.11
C VAL A 216 -2.86 10.50 -22.11
N HIS A 217 -2.55 9.88 -20.97
CA HIS A 217 -2.63 8.45 -20.79
C HIS A 217 -4.08 8.02 -20.56
N ASP A 218 -4.68 8.52 -19.48
CA ASP A 218 -6.08 8.35 -19.11
C ASP A 218 -6.69 9.71 -18.72
N ALA A 219 -8.02 9.80 -18.74
CA ALA A 219 -8.75 10.97 -18.29
C ALA A 219 -10.11 10.61 -17.67
N GLN A 220 -10.54 11.40 -16.70
CA GLN A 220 -11.92 11.42 -16.24
C GLN A 220 -12.59 12.71 -16.70
N ILE A 221 -13.72 12.59 -17.41
CA ILE A 221 -14.48 13.75 -17.90
C ILE A 221 -15.85 13.79 -17.23
N ILE A 222 -16.14 14.90 -16.55
CA ILE A 222 -17.38 15.07 -15.80
C ILE A 222 -18.07 16.40 -16.12
N THR A 223 -19.40 16.38 -16.13
CA THR A 223 -20.21 17.61 -16.12
C THR A 223 -20.46 18.03 -14.67
N TYR A 224 -20.08 19.25 -14.30
CA TYR A 224 -20.43 19.81 -12.99
C TYR A 224 -21.90 20.21 -12.96
N ASP A 225 -22.63 19.72 -11.98
CA ASP A 225 -24.05 20.03 -11.77
C ASP A 225 -24.27 21.27 -10.87
N SER A 226 -23.27 21.58 -10.06
CA SER A 226 -23.29 22.59 -9.00
C SER A 226 -21.92 23.26 -8.83
N GLY A 227 -21.84 24.23 -7.91
CA GLY A 227 -20.61 24.98 -7.64
C GLY A 227 -20.23 26.03 -8.70
N PRO A 228 -19.00 26.59 -8.62
CA PRO A 228 -18.51 27.62 -9.54
C PRO A 228 -18.44 27.20 -11.00
N TYR A 229 -18.32 25.89 -11.25
CA TYR A 229 -18.20 25.28 -12.57
C TYR A 229 -19.50 24.63 -13.05
N ALA A 230 -20.64 24.87 -12.38
CA ALA A 230 -21.93 24.31 -12.78
C ALA A 230 -22.24 24.53 -14.27
N GLY A 231 -22.59 23.45 -14.97
CA GLY A 231 -22.87 23.40 -16.40
C GLY A 231 -21.63 23.31 -17.29
N ARG A 232 -20.43 23.27 -16.72
CA ARG A 232 -19.18 23.03 -17.46
C ARG A 232 -18.82 21.56 -17.46
N GLU A 233 -18.18 21.14 -18.53
CA GLU A 233 -17.60 19.83 -18.69
C GLU A 233 -16.08 19.94 -18.52
N ILE A 234 -15.56 19.27 -17.51
CA ILE A 234 -14.16 19.35 -17.10
C ILE A 234 -13.51 17.99 -17.33
N ALA A 235 -12.33 17.99 -17.95
CA ALA A 235 -11.51 16.81 -18.16
C ALA A 235 -10.28 16.86 -17.26
N PHE A 236 -10.13 15.88 -16.38
CA PHE A 236 -8.95 15.65 -15.55
C PHE A 236 -8.07 14.62 -16.27
N CYS A 237 -6.89 15.05 -16.72
CA CYS A 237 -6.06 14.28 -17.66
C CYS A 237 -4.74 13.87 -17.01
N CYS A 238 -4.50 12.57 -16.86
CA CYS A 238 -3.20 12.02 -16.48
C CYS A 238 -2.24 12.17 -17.67
N SER A 239 -1.25 13.05 -17.56
CA SER A 239 -0.61 13.63 -18.74
C SER A 239 0.83 14.08 -18.54
N GLY A 240 1.59 14.02 -19.63
CA GLY A 240 2.99 14.40 -19.67
C GLY A 240 3.52 14.55 -21.09
N PHE A 241 4.81 14.81 -21.23
CA PHE A 241 5.56 14.71 -22.47
C PHE A 241 6.18 13.31 -22.61
N SER A 242 6.68 13.00 -23.81
CA SER A 242 7.40 11.74 -24.10
C SER A 242 6.60 10.49 -23.68
N SER A 243 5.37 10.37 -24.20
CA SER A 243 4.41 9.31 -23.86
C SER A 243 3.98 9.27 -22.38
N GLY A 244 4.20 10.36 -21.63
CA GLY A 244 3.74 10.51 -20.24
C GLY A 244 4.86 10.66 -19.23
N GLY A 245 6.06 10.13 -19.52
CA GLY A 245 7.16 10.03 -18.54
C GLY A 245 8.08 11.25 -18.39
N VAL A 246 7.73 12.41 -18.97
CA VAL A 246 8.50 13.66 -18.81
C VAL A 246 7.57 14.79 -18.47
N GLU A 247 7.89 15.58 -17.45
CA GLU A 247 6.89 16.47 -16.84
C GLU A 247 5.62 15.66 -16.57
N THR A 248 5.74 14.60 -15.78
CA THR A 248 4.61 13.79 -15.35
C THR A 248 3.68 14.63 -14.46
N GLY A 249 2.37 14.47 -14.59
CA GLY A 249 1.40 15.20 -13.79
C GLY A 249 -0.03 15.13 -14.34
N ILE A 250 -0.85 16.10 -13.93
CA ILE A 250 -2.24 16.23 -14.38
C ILE A 250 -2.48 17.57 -15.08
N ASP A 251 -3.29 17.56 -16.13
CA ASP A 251 -3.86 18.75 -16.77
C ASP A 251 -5.38 18.74 -16.55
N ILE A 252 -5.92 19.87 -16.07
CA ILE A 252 -7.35 20.07 -15.87
C ILE A 252 -7.84 21.02 -16.95
N LEU A 253 -8.76 20.52 -17.80
CA LEU A 253 -9.23 21.22 -18.98
C LEU A 253 -10.73 21.52 -18.88
N ASP A 254 -11.14 22.74 -19.19
CA ASP A 254 -12.53 23.04 -19.54
C ASP A 254 -12.75 22.67 -21.01
N VAL A 255 -13.49 21.59 -21.23
CA VAL A 255 -13.81 21.07 -22.56
C VAL A 255 -15.25 21.40 -22.96
N THR A 256 -15.93 22.30 -22.25
CA THR A 256 -17.34 22.65 -22.51
C THR A 256 -17.55 23.10 -23.96
N ASP A 257 -16.76 24.07 -24.41
CA ASP A 257 -16.72 24.49 -25.81
C ASP A 257 -15.63 23.70 -26.54
N LYS A 258 -16.05 22.69 -27.30
CA LYS A 258 -15.14 21.83 -28.08
C LYS A 258 -14.29 22.61 -29.09
N SER A 259 -14.72 23.82 -29.48
CA SER A 259 -13.96 24.68 -30.39
C SER A 259 -12.92 25.57 -29.70
N ASP A 260 -12.97 25.67 -28.36
CA ASP A 260 -12.10 26.50 -27.53
C ASP A 260 -11.85 25.80 -26.18
N ILE A 261 -11.00 24.76 -26.20
CA ILE A 261 -10.60 24.02 -24.99
C ILE A 261 -9.64 24.90 -24.17
N ILE A 262 -9.94 25.08 -22.88
CA ILE A 262 -9.17 25.93 -21.99
C ILE A 262 -8.44 25.05 -20.97
N ASN A 263 -7.11 25.14 -20.92
CA ASN A 263 -6.34 24.59 -19.81
C ASN A 263 -6.55 25.48 -18.56
N LEU A 264 -7.18 24.93 -17.53
CA LEU A 264 -7.47 25.63 -16.27
C LEU A 264 -6.28 25.55 -15.33
N ALA A 265 -5.71 24.36 -15.18
CA ALA A 265 -4.59 24.11 -14.30
C ALA A 265 -3.71 22.97 -14.82
N ARG A 266 -2.46 23.03 -14.38
CA ARG A 266 -1.45 21.99 -14.52
C ARG A 266 -0.88 21.75 -13.13
N TYR A 267 -0.84 20.50 -12.71
CA TYR A 267 -0.22 20.09 -11.46
C TYR A 267 0.82 19.02 -11.72
N GLN A 268 1.96 19.16 -11.05
CA GLN A 268 3.06 18.20 -11.05
C GLN A 268 3.42 17.93 -9.60
N TYR A 269 3.60 16.67 -9.26
CA TYR A 269 3.99 16.19 -7.95
C TYR A 269 5.46 15.76 -7.97
N SER A 270 6.07 15.70 -6.78
CA SER A 270 7.42 15.19 -6.60
C SER A 270 7.49 13.71 -7.01
N ASN A 271 8.64 13.31 -7.53
CA ASN A 271 8.93 11.93 -7.93
C ASN A 271 7.97 11.32 -8.97
N GLY A 272 7.21 12.15 -9.70
CA GLY A 272 6.29 11.63 -10.72
C GLY A 272 7.02 10.94 -11.87
N VAL A 273 6.73 9.66 -12.06
CA VAL A 273 7.29 8.81 -13.12
C VAL A 273 6.29 8.69 -14.25
N TYR A 274 5.08 8.23 -13.95
CA TYR A 274 4.03 7.92 -14.91
C TYR A 274 2.61 8.06 -14.33
N SER A 275 2.08 9.29 -14.33
CA SER A 275 0.67 9.59 -14.05
C SER A 275 -0.21 8.71 -14.93
N HIS A 276 -0.72 7.64 -14.35
CA HIS A 276 -1.31 6.55 -15.10
C HIS A 276 -2.82 6.73 -15.16
N GLN A 277 -3.47 6.66 -14.01
CA GLN A 277 -4.92 6.68 -13.90
C GLN A 277 -5.34 7.30 -12.57
N ALA A 278 -6.46 8.01 -12.59
CA ALA A 278 -6.95 8.71 -11.43
C ALA A 278 -8.47 8.89 -11.50
N TRP A 279 -9.08 9.03 -10.32
CA TRP A 279 -10.52 9.13 -10.19
C TRP A 279 -10.92 10.09 -9.07
N LEU A 280 -11.97 10.88 -9.33
CA LEU A 280 -12.53 11.82 -8.37
C LEU A 280 -13.28 11.10 -7.25
N SER A 281 -13.21 11.66 -6.04
CA SER A 281 -14.13 11.36 -4.95
C SER A 281 -15.59 11.65 -5.36
N ASP A 282 -16.56 11.00 -4.72
CA ASP A 282 -17.99 11.18 -5.04
C ASP A 282 -18.45 12.65 -4.93
N ASP A 283 -17.89 13.40 -3.99
CA ASP A 283 -18.13 14.82 -3.77
C ASP A 283 -17.24 15.74 -4.63
N ARG A 284 -16.35 15.15 -5.44
CA ARG A 284 -15.44 15.80 -6.39
C ARG A 284 -14.50 16.81 -5.75
N GLN A 285 -14.18 16.62 -4.47
CA GLN A 285 -13.21 17.45 -3.75
C GLN A 285 -11.79 16.90 -3.84
N TYR A 286 -11.62 15.58 -3.99
CA TYR A 286 -10.33 14.92 -4.07
C TYR A 286 -10.19 14.13 -5.37
N PHE A 287 -8.97 14.03 -5.87
CA PHE A 287 -8.59 13.23 -7.03
C PHE A 287 -7.51 12.25 -6.58
N TYR A 288 -7.85 10.97 -6.55
CA TYR A 288 -6.94 9.88 -6.17
C TYR A 288 -6.18 9.44 -7.41
N LEU A 289 -4.85 9.47 -7.35
CA LEU A 289 -3.97 9.25 -8.49
C LEU A 289 -2.96 8.14 -8.20
N GLY A 290 -2.88 7.18 -9.13
CA GLY A 290 -1.82 6.18 -9.19
C GLY A 290 -0.76 6.54 -10.23
N ASP A 291 0.50 6.34 -9.88
CA ASP A 291 1.65 6.50 -10.75
C ASP A 291 2.27 5.12 -11.01
N GLU A 292 1.95 4.48 -12.13
CA GLU A 292 2.15 3.04 -12.33
C GLU A 292 3.62 2.58 -12.45
N LEU A 293 4.56 3.50 -12.64
CA LEU A 293 5.96 3.12 -12.83
C LEU A 293 6.82 3.47 -11.62
N ASP A 294 6.24 4.06 -10.58
CA ASP A 294 7.00 4.55 -9.44
C ASP A 294 7.48 3.43 -8.52
N GLU A 295 6.74 2.34 -8.33
CA GLU A 295 7.20 1.22 -7.49
C GLU A 295 8.43 0.54 -8.12
N GLY A 296 8.42 0.35 -9.44
CA GLY A 296 9.53 -0.25 -10.18
C GLY A 296 10.74 0.67 -10.34
N ASP A 297 10.52 1.95 -10.64
CA ASP A 297 11.60 2.90 -10.94
C ASP A 297 12.17 3.55 -9.67
N LEU A 298 11.38 3.67 -8.59
CA LEU A 298 11.79 4.29 -7.31
C LEU A 298 11.95 3.29 -6.17
N GLY A 299 11.52 2.03 -6.31
CA GLY A 299 11.64 1.02 -5.26
C GLY A 299 10.70 1.25 -4.07
N ILE A 300 9.59 1.94 -4.29
CA ILE A 300 8.60 2.23 -3.25
C ILE A 300 7.48 1.19 -3.22
N THR A 301 6.72 1.18 -2.14
CA THR A 301 5.45 0.43 -2.06
C THR A 301 4.35 1.16 -2.85
N THR A 302 3.25 0.47 -3.17
CA THR A 302 2.11 1.07 -3.87
C THR A 302 1.64 2.34 -3.18
N GLU A 303 1.79 3.49 -3.83
CA GLU A 303 1.35 4.78 -3.30
C GLU A 303 0.17 5.33 -4.11
N THR A 304 -0.85 5.83 -3.42
CA THR A 304 -1.92 6.62 -4.04
C THR A 304 -1.86 8.05 -3.54
N LYS A 305 -1.69 8.99 -4.47
CA LYS A 305 -1.59 10.41 -4.19
C LYS A 305 -3.00 11.00 -4.08
N VAL A 306 -3.23 11.80 -3.04
CA VAL A 306 -4.51 12.48 -2.78
C VAL A 306 -4.38 13.96 -3.13
N ILE A 307 -5.02 14.37 -4.21
CA ILE A 307 -4.97 15.75 -4.71
C ILE A 307 -6.28 16.45 -4.38
N ASP A 308 -6.24 17.51 -3.56
CA ASP A 308 -7.36 18.42 -3.35
C ASP A 308 -7.61 19.22 -4.64
N VAL A 309 -8.81 19.04 -5.19
CA VAL A 309 -9.32 19.71 -6.40
C VAL A 309 -10.62 20.47 -6.12
N SER A 310 -10.89 20.80 -4.85
CA SER A 310 -12.01 21.67 -4.45
C SER A 310 -11.96 23.04 -5.15
N ASP A 311 -10.75 23.51 -5.44
CA ASP A 311 -10.46 24.58 -6.41
C ASP A 311 -9.65 24.02 -7.59
N ILE A 312 -10.34 23.63 -8.67
CA ILE A 312 -9.74 23.01 -9.85
C ILE A 312 -8.74 23.92 -10.61
N GLU A 313 -8.69 25.23 -10.32
CA GLU A 313 -7.67 26.13 -10.87
C GLU A 313 -6.37 26.11 -10.05
N ASN A 314 -6.41 25.57 -8.83
CA ASN A 314 -5.28 25.49 -7.89
C ASN A 314 -5.22 24.12 -7.18
N PRO A 315 -5.07 23.01 -7.91
CA PRO A 315 -4.90 21.67 -7.32
C PRO A 315 -3.66 21.56 -6.42
N ILE A 316 -3.77 20.84 -5.30
CA ILE A 316 -2.68 20.65 -4.32
C ILE A 316 -2.72 19.21 -3.80
N GLU A 317 -1.57 18.52 -3.80
CA GLU A 317 -1.44 17.24 -3.07
C GLU A 317 -1.48 17.48 -1.56
N VAL A 318 -2.36 16.76 -0.88
CA VAL A 318 -2.62 16.91 0.56
C VAL A 318 -2.25 15.68 1.36
N ALA A 319 -2.14 14.52 0.72
CA ALA A 319 -1.74 13.27 1.34
C ALA A 319 -1.26 12.23 0.31
N ILE A 320 -0.62 11.19 0.83
CA ILE A 320 -0.32 9.94 0.14
C ILE A 320 -0.73 8.82 1.08
N PHE A 321 -1.36 7.76 0.57
CA PHE A 321 -1.65 6.56 1.34
C PHE A 321 -1.13 5.31 0.62
N THR A 322 -0.88 4.26 1.39
CA THR A 322 -0.34 2.98 0.94
C THR A 322 -0.87 1.85 1.84
N ASN A 323 -0.89 0.63 1.34
CA ASN A 323 -1.08 -0.57 2.17
C ASN A 323 0.23 -1.34 2.42
N GLY A 324 1.38 -0.79 2.02
CA GLY A 324 2.70 -1.39 2.20
C GLY A 324 3.03 -2.54 1.24
N SER A 325 2.14 -2.84 0.28
CA SER A 325 2.41 -3.82 -0.78
C SER A 325 3.48 -3.28 -1.74
N PRO A 326 4.43 -4.10 -2.22
CA PRO A 326 5.35 -3.71 -3.28
C PRO A 326 4.77 -3.89 -4.69
N ALA A 327 3.52 -4.36 -4.81
CA ALA A 327 2.85 -4.53 -6.10
C ALA A 327 2.70 -3.18 -6.83
N ILE A 328 2.63 -3.23 -8.16
CA ILE A 328 2.41 -2.03 -8.96
C ILE A 328 0.93 -1.60 -8.86
N GLY A 329 0.67 -0.35 -8.48
CA GLY A 329 -0.65 0.25 -8.54
C GLY A 329 -1.08 0.53 -9.98
N HIS A 330 -2.37 0.30 -10.32
CA HIS A 330 -2.80 0.43 -11.71
C HIS A 330 -4.12 1.20 -11.90
N ASN A 331 -5.26 0.49 -11.96
CA ASN A 331 -6.55 1.09 -12.27
C ASN A 331 -7.39 1.25 -11.01
N MET A 332 -7.84 2.47 -10.72
CA MET A 332 -8.70 2.77 -9.58
C MET A 332 -10.02 3.42 -9.97
N TYR A 333 -11.06 3.13 -9.18
CA TYR A 333 -12.38 3.71 -9.37
C TYR A 333 -13.00 4.02 -8.00
N VAL A 334 -13.59 5.21 -7.86
CA VAL A 334 -14.34 5.57 -6.66
C VAL A 334 -15.82 5.35 -6.89
N ARG A 335 -16.48 4.74 -5.91
CA ARG A 335 -17.94 4.60 -5.88
C ARG A 335 -18.43 4.46 -4.44
N ASP A 336 -19.47 5.21 -4.11
CA ASP A 336 -20.26 5.05 -2.88
C ASP A 336 -19.38 5.09 -1.60
N GLY A 337 -18.37 5.98 -1.58
CA GLY A 337 -17.44 6.14 -0.46
C GLY A 337 -16.30 5.12 -0.39
N LEU A 338 -16.11 4.32 -1.45
CA LEU A 338 -15.04 3.32 -1.56
C LEU A 338 -14.12 3.59 -2.76
N ILE A 339 -12.84 3.30 -2.60
CA ILE A 339 -11.85 3.24 -3.68
C ILE A 339 -11.57 1.77 -4.01
N PHE A 340 -11.79 1.39 -5.26
CA PHE A 340 -11.49 0.05 -5.79
C PHE A 340 -10.23 0.11 -6.64
N GLN A 341 -9.12 -0.44 -6.16
CA GLN A 341 -7.83 -0.41 -6.84
C GLN A 341 -7.44 -1.79 -7.34
N ALA A 342 -7.21 -1.93 -8.64
CA ALA A 342 -6.52 -3.08 -9.20
C ALA A 342 -5.00 -2.82 -9.13
N ASN A 343 -4.30 -3.66 -8.37
CA ASN A 343 -2.86 -3.53 -8.10
C ASN A 343 -2.15 -4.84 -8.49
N TYR A 344 -2.09 -5.12 -9.80
CA TYR A 344 -1.38 -6.24 -10.43
C TYR A 344 -1.29 -7.50 -9.54
N SER A 345 -0.10 -7.82 -9.03
CA SER A 345 0.22 -9.04 -8.26
C SER A 345 -0.49 -9.11 -6.90
N SER A 346 -0.97 -8.00 -6.38
CA SER A 346 -1.72 -7.96 -5.11
C SER A 346 -3.25 -7.93 -5.30
N GLY A 347 -3.75 -7.95 -6.54
CA GLY A 347 -5.17 -8.06 -6.86
C GLY A 347 -5.99 -6.80 -6.61
N LEU A 348 -7.26 -6.99 -6.20
CA LEU A 348 -8.18 -5.91 -5.85
C LEU A 348 -7.96 -5.47 -4.41
N ARG A 349 -7.78 -4.17 -4.20
CA ARG A 349 -7.68 -3.51 -2.89
C ARG A 349 -8.82 -2.50 -2.74
N ILE A 350 -9.52 -2.53 -1.61
CA ILE A 350 -10.71 -1.71 -1.36
C ILE A 350 -10.49 -0.85 -0.12
N PHE A 351 -10.55 0.46 -0.30
CA PHE A 351 -10.36 1.44 0.78
C PHE A 351 -11.65 2.23 1.01
N GLU A 352 -12.01 2.48 2.27
CA GLU A 352 -13.07 3.42 2.60
C GLU A 352 -12.55 4.86 2.69
N THR A 353 -13.36 5.83 2.25
CA THR A 353 -12.99 7.25 2.19
C THR A 353 -13.73 8.10 3.23
N SER A 354 -14.03 7.52 4.40
CA SER A 354 -14.64 8.24 5.53
C SER A 354 -13.72 9.40 5.98
N ASP A 355 -12.42 9.13 6.02
CA ASP A 355 -11.33 10.10 5.94
C ASP A 355 -10.72 10.10 4.52
N PRO A 356 -10.99 11.11 3.68
CA PRO A 356 -10.53 11.14 2.29
C PRO A 356 -9.03 11.38 2.14
N ILE A 357 -8.32 11.83 3.20
CA ILE A 357 -6.86 12.04 3.16
C ILE A 357 -6.08 10.92 3.83
N ALA A 358 -6.77 9.99 4.51
CA ALA A 358 -6.20 8.76 5.03
C ALA A 358 -7.18 7.59 4.87
N PRO A 359 -7.51 7.17 3.62
CA PRO A 359 -8.40 6.04 3.38
C PRO A 359 -7.89 4.76 4.05
N THR A 360 -8.79 3.98 4.64
CA THR A 360 -8.45 2.72 5.34
C THR A 360 -8.80 1.54 4.46
N GLU A 361 -7.89 0.57 4.28
CA GLU A 361 -8.17 -0.68 3.56
C GLU A 361 -9.17 -1.52 4.39
N ILE A 362 -10.30 -1.90 3.80
CA ILE A 362 -11.36 -2.66 4.47
C ILE A 362 -11.62 -4.04 3.85
N ALA A 363 -11.14 -4.27 2.62
CA ALA A 363 -11.37 -5.52 1.90
C ALA A 363 -10.36 -5.70 0.76
N TYR A 364 -10.09 -6.96 0.38
CA TYR A 364 -9.25 -7.29 -0.77
C TYR A 364 -9.68 -8.61 -1.43
N PHE A 365 -9.29 -8.78 -2.69
CA PHE A 365 -9.41 -10.05 -3.41
C PHE A 365 -8.20 -10.25 -4.32
N ASP A 366 -7.38 -11.24 -3.99
CA ASP A 366 -6.13 -11.51 -4.68
C ASP A 366 -6.33 -12.53 -5.82
N THR A 367 -6.15 -12.09 -7.06
CA THR A 367 -6.19 -12.96 -8.25
C THR A 367 -4.83 -13.58 -8.58
N HIS A 368 -3.75 -13.17 -7.91
CA HIS A 368 -2.38 -13.64 -8.09
C HIS A 368 -1.78 -14.15 -6.75
N PRO A 369 -2.25 -15.28 -6.22
CA PRO A 369 -1.84 -15.80 -4.90
C PRO A 369 -0.39 -16.30 -4.82
N ASP A 370 0.39 -16.15 -5.90
CA ASP A 370 1.74 -16.69 -5.99
C ASP A 370 2.73 -15.79 -5.22
N ASP A 371 2.59 -14.47 -5.31
CA ASP A 371 3.36 -13.43 -4.60
C ASP A 371 2.77 -12.01 -4.86
N ASP A 372 3.26 -10.99 -4.15
CA ASP A 372 2.90 -9.57 -4.33
C ASP A 372 4.04 -8.80 -5.05
N ALA A 373 4.77 -9.41 -5.98
CA ALA A 373 5.98 -8.79 -6.55
C ALA A 373 5.71 -7.50 -7.34
N THR A 374 6.72 -6.64 -7.45
CA THR A 374 6.72 -5.45 -8.32
C THR A 374 6.82 -5.85 -9.80
N ASP A 375 5.76 -6.44 -10.31
CA ASP A 375 5.63 -6.87 -11.69
C ASP A 375 4.20 -6.62 -12.22
N TYR A 376 3.95 -7.00 -13.47
CA TYR A 376 2.69 -6.74 -14.14
C TYR A 376 1.79 -7.98 -14.19
N GLY A 377 2.09 -9.05 -13.45
CA GLY A 377 1.21 -10.20 -13.28
C GLY A 377 -0.08 -9.83 -12.54
N GLY A 378 -1.15 -10.60 -12.72
CA GLY A 378 -2.36 -10.40 -11.90
C GLY A 378 -3.38 -9.42 -12.47
N MET A 379 -4.03 -8.66 -11.59
CA MET A 379 -5.22 -7.85 -11.90
C MET A 379 -4.89 -6.58 -12.67
N TRP A 380 -5.49 -6.41 -13.84
CA TRP A 380 -5.34 -5.24 -14.70
C TRP A 380 -6.38 -4.16 -14.39
N SER A 381 -7.65 -4.51 -14.24
CA SER A 381 -8.70 -3.50 -14.06
C SER A 381 -9.86 -4.06 -13.26
N ASN A 382 -10.70 -3.17 -12.77
CA ASN A 382 -11.95 -3.50 -12.11
C ASN A 382 -13.08 -2.58 -12.63
N TYR A 383 -14.33 -2.97 -12.44
CA TYR A 383 -15.49 -2.14 -12.72
C TYR A 383 -16.51 -2.32 -11.61
N PRO A 384 -16.65 -1.32 -10.72
CA PRO A 384 -17.52 -1.44 -9.56
C PRO A 384 -18.88 -0.80 -9.77
N PHE A 385 -19.32 -0.43 -10.99
CA PHE A 385 -20.48 0.45 -11.22
C PHE A 385 -21.81 -0.25 -11.55
N PHE A 386 -21.94 -1.57 -11.34
CA PHE A 386 -23.22 -2.26 -11.55
C PHE A 386 -24.25 -1.93 -10.46
N ALA A 387 -25.50 -1.71 -10.85
CA ALA A 387 -26.57 -1.40 -9.89
C ALA A 387 -26.85 -2.57 -8.92
N SER A 388 -26.47 -3.78 -9.29
CA SER A 388 -26.52 -4.97 -8.43
C SER A 388 -25.51 -4.95 -7.27
N GLY A 389 -24.50 -4.08 -7.31
CA GLY A 389 -23.37 -4.10 -6.38
C GLY A 389 -22.25 -5.07 -6.78
N VAL A 390 -22.41 -5.81 -7.88
CA VAL A 390 -21.36 -6.68 -8.41
C VAL A 390 -20.18 -5.85 -8.89
N VAL A 391 -18.98 -6.28 -8.52
CA VAL A 391 -17.72 -5.78 -9.05
C VAL A 391 -17.19 -6.82 -10.03
N ILE A 392 -16.77 -6.41 -11.22
CA ILE A 392 -16.00 -7.29 -12.10
C ILE A 392 -14.55 -6.89 -12.09
N ALA A 393 -13.65 -7.85 -12.28
CA ALA A 393 -12.23 -7.59 -12.40
C ALA A 393 -11.63 -8.40 -13.55
N SER A 394 -10.62 -7.85 -14.20
CA SER A 394 -9.86 -8.50 -15.26
C SER A 394 -8.44 -8.78 -14.79
N ASP A 395 -8.01 -10.02 -14.92
CA ASP A 395 -6.65 -10.48 -14.63
C ASP A 395 -5.97 -10.92 -15.93
N ARG A 396 -4.72 -10.51 -16.12
CA ARG A 396 -3.96 -10.76 -17.35
C ARG A 396 -3.81 -12.23 -17.68
N GLN A 397 -3.63 -13.11 -16.69
CA GLN A 397 -3.40 -14.55 -16.90
C GLN A 397 -4.66 -15.39 -16.68
N ARG A 398 -5.53 -14.95 -15.78
CA ARG A 398 -6.66 -15.73 -15.27
C ARG A 398 -8.00 -15.27 -15.83
N GLY A 399 -8.11 -14.09 -16.45
CA GLY A 399 -9.32 -13.66 -17.16
C GLY A 399 -10.31 -12.91 -16.28
N LEU A 400 -11.61 -13.18 -16.42
CA LEU A 400 -12.66 -12.36 -15.80
C LEU A 400 -13.10 -12.92 -14.44
N PHE A 401 -13.08 -12.08 -13.41
CA PHE A 401 -13.64 -12.34 -12.09
C PHE A 401 -14.93 -11.54 -11.89
N VAL A 402 -15.90 -12.16 -11.21
CA VAL A 402 -17.18 -11.57 -10.83
C VAL A 402 -17.29 -11.70 -9.32
N LEU A 403 -17.28 -10.56 -8.64
CA LEU A 403 -17.08 -10.41 -7.21
C LEU A 403 -18.29 -9.73 -6.57
N SER A 404 -18.55 -10.06 -5.31
CA SER A 404 -19.37 -9.26 -4.41
C SER A 404 -18.46 -8.67 -3.35
N VAL A 405 -18.61 -7.38 -3.08
CA VAL A 405 -18.01 -6.76 -1.90
C VAL A 405 -19.01 -6.99 -0.78
N GLU A 406 -18.57 -7.58 0.30
CA GLU A 406 -19.37 -7.67 1.51
C GLU A 406 -19.21 -6.36 2.26
N GLU A 407 -20.33 -5.72 2.59
CA GLU A 407 -20.29 -4.59 3.51
C GLU A 407 -19.76 -5.09 4.85
N PRO A 408 -18.82 -4.39 5.49
CA PRO A 408 -18.32 -4.81 6.79
C PRO A 408 -19.51 -4.92 7.76
N LEU A 409 -19.70 -6.10 8.33
CA LEU A 409 -20.78 -6.36 9.29
C LEU A 409 -20.44 -5.77 10.67
N VAL A 410 -19.15 -5.54 10.93
CA VAL A 410 -18.61 -5.14 12.24
C VAL A 410 -17.45 -4.16 12.05
N GLU A 411 -17.37 -3.16 12.93
CA GLU A 411 -16.27 -2.20 13.00
C GLU A 411 -15.54 -2.32 14.35
N PHE A 412 -14.21 -2.26 14.34
CA PHE A 412 -13.38 -2.20 15.55
C PHE A 412 -12.81 -0.79 15.74
N ALA A 413 -13.00 -0.22 16.94
CA ALA A 413 -12.44 1.07 17.30
C ALA A 413 -11.79 1.02 18.69
N PHE A 414 -10.77 1.86 18.91
CA PHE A 414 -10.04 1.92 20.17
C PHE A 414 -10.32 3.26 20.88
N PRO A 415 -11.11 3.26 21.97
CA PRO A 415 -11.50 4.50 22.66
C PRO A 415 -10.32 5.17 23.37
N THR A 416 -9.24 4.41 23.60
CA THR A 416 -7.94 4.89 24.06
C THR A 416 -6.86 4.26 23.20
N PRO A 417 -5.71 4.93 22.99
CA PRO A 417 -4.55 4.30 22.34
C PRO A 417 -4.22 2.96 22.98
N LEU A 418 -3.83 1.99 22.15
CA LEU A 418 -3.32 0.71 22.63
C LEU A 418 -2.02 0.93 23.44
N PRO A 419 -1.79 0.14 24.49
CA PRO A 419 -0.62 0.32 25.34
C PRO A 419 0.65 -0.20 24.64
N ASP A 420 1.70 0.61 24.62
CA ASP A 420 3.04 0.16 24.20
C ASP A 420 3.71 -0.70 25.29
N THR A 421 3.30 -0.50 26.55
CA THR A 421 3.84 -1.20 27.73
C THR A 421 2.76 -1.55 28.74
N ILE A 422 2.86 -2.72 29.38
CA ILE A 422 2.00 -3.14 30.50
C ILE A 422 2.84 -3.61 31.70
N PRO A 423 2.38 -3.46 32.95
CA PRO A 423 3.06 -3.99 34.12
C PRO A 423 3.23 -5.52 34.05
N SER A 424 4.21 -6.06 34.78
CA SER A 424 4.40 -7.51 34.96
C SER A 424 3.20 -8.17 35.67
N SER A 425 2.35 -7.37 36.31
CA SER A 425 1.06 -7.81 36.88
C SER A 425 -0.10 -7.84 35.88
N GLY A 426 0.11 -7.37 34.64
CA GLY A 426 -0.88 -7.29 33.57
C GLY A 426 -1.64 -5.96 33.53
N ALA A 427 -2.46 -5.80 32.49
CA ALA A 427 -3.28 -4.60 32.29
C ALA A 427 -4.58 -4.91 31.55
N THR A 428 -5.52 -3.96 31.58
CA THR A 428 -6.74 -4.03 30.76
C THR A 428 -6.60 -3.21 29.49
N VAL A 429 -7.27 -3.68 28.44
CA VAL A 429 -7.39 -3.01 27.14
C VAL A 429 -8.87 -2.88 26.79
N GLN A 430 -9.25 -1.73 26.23
CA GLN A 430 -10.62 -1.46 25.82
C GLN A 430 -10.74 -1.41 24.30
N ILE A 431 -11.86 -1.94 23.81
CA ILE A 431 -12.17 -1.99 22.39
C ILE A 431 -13.68 -1.78 22.19
N GLU A 432 -14.04 -0.98 21.21
CA GLU A 432 -15.40 -0.85 20.71
C GLU A 432 -15.57 -1.78 19.51
N ILE A 433 -16.61 -2.62 19.55
CA ILE A 433 -16.96 -3.56 18.48
C ILE A 433 -18.39 -3.25 18.06
N ALA A 434 -18.53 -2.37 17.07
CA ALA A 434 -19.82 -1.85 16.62
C ALA A 434 -20.43 -2.74 15.53
N GLU A 435 -21.69 -3.13 15.70
CA GLU A 435 -22.46 -3.77 14.64
C GLU A 435 -22.89 -2.74 13.59
N LEU A 436 -22.41 -2.90 12.35
CA LEU A 436 -22.84 -2.04 11.25
C LEU A 436 -24.19 -2.50 10.67
N GLU A 437 -24.49 -3.81 10.77
CA GLU A 437 -25.83 -4.35 10.55
C GLU A 437 -26.43 -4.86 11.88
N PRO A 438 -27.66 -4.48 12.27
CA PRO A 438 -28.27 -4.95 13.52
C PRO A 438 -28.38 -6.48 13.62
N GLY A 439 -27.72 -7.07 14.62
CA GLY A 439 -27.66 -8.51 14.82
C GLY A 439 -26.59 -9.21 13.97
N ALA A 440 -25.67 -8.45 13.39
CA ALA A 440 -24.50 -8.94 12.67
C ALA A 440 -23.58 -9.80 13.53
N VAL A 441 -23.53 -9.58 14.84
CA VAL A 441 -22.58 -10.24 15.73
C VAL A 441 -23.27 -11.32 16.56
N VAL A 442 -22.59 -12.46 16.73
CA VAL A 442 -22.98 -13.47 17.71
C VAL A 442 -22.64 -12.95 19.10
N ASP A 443 -23.65 -12.59 19.89
CA ASP A 443 -23.50 -12.17 21.29
C ASP A 443 -22.58 -13.12 22.09
N GLY A 444 -21.50 -12.57 22.65
CA GLY A 444 -20.54 -13.32 23.47
C GLY A 444 -19.40 -13.98 22.70
N SER A 445 -19.29 -13.74 21.38
CA SER A 445 -18.16 -14.19 20.56
C SER A 445 -16.94 -13.26 20.61
N GLN A 446 -17.09 -12.07 21.18
CA GLN A 446 -16.02 -11.08 21.30
C GLN A 446 -14.87 -11.63 22.14
N THR A 447 -13.69 -11.76 21.52
CA THR A 447 -12.56 -12.49 22.09
C THR A 447 -11.27 -11.70 21.93
N LEU A 448 -10.47 -11.63 22.98
CA LEU A 448 -9.06 -11.23 22.95
C LEU A 448 -8.21 -12.49 22.88
N PHE A 449 -7.24 -12.51 21.98
CA PHE A 449 -6.20 -13.52 21.91
C PHE A 449 -4.87 -12.90 22.30
N TYR A 450 -4.12 -13.54 23.18
CA TYR A 450 -2.76 -13.13 23.53
C TYR A 450 -1.82 -14.34 23.49
N GLU A 451 -0.56 -14.07 23.22
CA GLU A 451 0.48 -15.09 23.09
C GLU A 451 0.87 -15.67 24.47
N VAL A 452 1.04 -17.00 24.52
CA VAL A 452 1.65 -17.73 25.63
C VAL A 452 2.59 -18.78 25.04
N GLY A 453 3.91 -18.53 25.14
CA GLY A 453 4.90 -19.36 24.45
C GLY A 453 4.85 -19.13 22.93
N GLU A 454 4.56 -20.16 22.14
CA GLU A 454 4.39 -20.05 20.67
C GLU A 454 2.90 -20.09 20.23
N ASP A 455 1.96 -20.23 21.17
CA ASP A 455 0.52 -20.40 20.90
C ASP A 455 -0.28 -19.17 21.37
N PHE A 456 -1.45 -18.92 20.74
CA PHE A 456 -2.40 -17.91 21.20
C PHE A 456 -3.49 -18.50 22.11
N VAL A 457 -3.75 -17.84 23.23
CA VAL A 457 -4.80 -18.20 24.19
C VAL A 457 -5.97 -17.24 24.06
N ALA A 458 -7.17 -17.80 23.93
CA ALA A 458 -8.42 -17.04 23.84
C ALA A 458 -8.96 -16.64 25.22
N GLN A 459 -9.38 -15.38 25.35
CA GLN A 459 -10.07 -14.81 26.49
C GLN A 459 -11.32 -14.06 26.01
N SER A 460 -12.50 -14.43 26.52
CA SER A 460 -13.72 -13.69 26.24
C SER A 460 -13.63 -12.27 26.79
N LEU A 461 -14.00 -11.29 25.96
CA LEU A 461 -14.08 -9.90 26.36
C LEU A 461 -15.28 -9.66 27.29
N VAL A 462 -15.12 -8.74 28.23
CA VAL A 462 -16.16 -8.33 29.18
C VAL A 462 -16.86 -7.08 28.65
N SER A 463 -18.18 -7.16 28.39
CA SER A 463 -18.96 -5.98 28.00
C SER A 463 -19.06 -4.97 29.15
N ILE A 464 -18.66 -3.72 28.88
CA ILE A 464 -18.80 -2.59 29.81
C ILE A 464 -20.14 -1.89 29.56
N SER A 465 -20.38 -1.45 28.32
CA SER A 465 -21.61 -0.74 27.93
C SER A 465 -21.77 -0.66 26.42
N GLY A 466 -22.94 -1.04 25.92
CA GLY A 466 -23.19 -1.02 24.47
C GLY A 466 -22.13 -1.85 23.76
N ASP A 467 -21.44 -1.21 22.82
CA ASP A 467 -20.43 -1.82 21.97
C ASP A 467 -19.02 -1.77 22.58
N LEU A 468 -18.88 -1.24 23.81
CA LEU A 468 -17.61 -1.16 24.53
C LEU A 468 -17.34 -2.42 25.34
N TYR A 469 -16.17 -3.01 25.10
CA TYR A 469 -15.67 -4.23 25.73
C TYR A 469 -14.30 -4.00 26.37
N GLU A 470 -13.97 -4.84 27.35
CA GLU A 470 -12.69 -4.85 28.06
C GLU A 470 -12.09 -6.25 28.07
N GLY A 471 -10.82 -6.34 27.70
CA GLY A 471 -9.97 -7.52 27.83
C GLY A 471 -8.88 -7.30 28.86
N THR A 472 -8.29 -8.38 29.36
CA THR A 472 -7.14 -8.35 30.26
C THR A 472 -5.98 -9.06 29.58
N LEU A 473 -4.93 -8.31 29.24
CA LEU A 473 -3.64 -8.87 28.90
C LEU A 473 -3.00 -9.33 30.21
N PRO A 474 -2.64 -10.62 30.33
CA PRO A 474 -2.02 -11.11 31.56
C PRO A 474 -0.65 -10.46 31.75
N GLY A 475 -0.21 -10.47 33.01
CA GLY A 475 1.20 -10.26 33.30
C GLY A 475 2.05 -11.39 32.71
N ASP A 476 3.31 -11.09 32.47
CA ASP A 476 4.32 -12.04 32.00
C ASP A 476 5.68 -11.69 32.62
N ILE A 477 6.67 -12.55 32.39
CA ILE A 477 8.05 -12.35 32.81
C ILE A 477 8.54 -11.01 32.24
N CYS A 478 9.04 -10.13 33.11
CA CYS A 478 9.60 -8.86 32.70
C CYS A 478 11.11 -9.00 32.44
N PRO A 479 11.66 -8.40 31.36
CA PRO A 479 10.95 -7.85 30.21
C PRO A 479 10.64 -8.92 29.15
N THR A 480 9.42 -8.93 28.64
CA THR A 480 9.02 -9.78 27.50
C THR A 480 8.13 -9.00 26.55
N GLU A 481 8.22 -9.28 25.26
CA GLU A 481 7.27 -8.78 24.27
C GLU A 481 6.13 -9.79 24.09
N MET A 482 4.88 -9.32 24.18
CA MET A 482 3.68 -10.13 24.02
C MET A 482 2.89 -9.67 22.80
N ARG A 483 2.50 -10.61 21.94
CA ARG A 483 1.59 -10.34 20.82
C ARG A 483 0.14 -10.60 21.18
N TYR A 484 -0.78 -9.83 20.61
CA TYR A 484 -2.22 -9.99 20.83
C TYR A 484 -3.07 -9.48 19.66
N TYR A 485 -4.33 -9.91 19.60
CA TYR A 485 -5.33 -9.45 18.63
C TYR A 485 -6.76 -9.71 19.14
N PHE A 486 -7.75 -9.12 18.50
CA PHE A 486 -9.16 -9.30 18.84
C PHE A 486 -9.91 -10.02 17.74
N SER A 487 -11.01 -10.70 18.08
CA SER A 487 -11.94 -11.27 17.11
C SER A 487 -13.40 -11.20 17.56
N VAL A 488 -14.28 -11.39 16.59
CA VAL A 488 -15.73 -11.54 16.79
C VAL A 488 -16.30 -12.51 15.75
N GLU A 489 -17.31 -13.29 16.12
CA GLU A 489 -18.03 -14.17 15.19
C GLU A 489 -19.27 -13.44 14.66
N THR A 490 -19.43 -13.40 13.34
CA THR A 490 -20.62 -12.84 12.70
C THR A 490 -21.78 -13.83 12.76
N SER A 491 -23.00 -13.35 12.59
CA SER A 491 -24.21 -14.18 12.54
C SER A 491 -24.23 -15.16 11.36
N GLU A 492 -23.35 -14.95 10.38
CA GLU A 492 -23.13 -15.81 9.21
C GLU A 492 -22.11 -16.92 9.47
N GLY A 493 -21.36 -16.82 10.58
CA GLY A 493 -20.38 -17.80 11.04
C GLY A 493 -18.92 -17.45 10.72
N ASP A 494 -18.67 -16.25 10.20
CA ASP A 494 -17.32 -15.77 9.88
C ASP A 494 -16.64 -15.17 11.11
N ILE A 495 -15.32 -15.24 11.14
CA ILE A 495 -14.51 -14.65 12.22
C ILE A 495 -13.83 -13.40 11.68
N VAL A 496 -14.23 -12.24 12.18
CA VAL A 496 -13.59 -10.96 11.86
C VAL A 496 -12.55 -10.65 12.94
N THR A 497 -11.36 -10.18 12.55
CA THR A 497 -10.25 -9.91 13.47
C THR A 497 -9.78 -8.45 13.43
N SER A 498 -9.15 -8.00 14.52
CA SER A 498 -8.44 -6.73 14.60
C SER A 498 -7.06 -6.95 15.23
N PRO A 499 -5.95 -6.70 14.52
CA PRO A 499 -5.89 -6.21 13.14
C PRO A 499 -6.43 -7.24 12.14
N THR A 500 -6.75 -6.79 10.93
CA THR A 500 -7.20 -7.65 9.84
C THR A 500 -6.14 -8.73 9.54
N SER A 501 -6.59 -9.96 9.20
CA SER A 501 -5.72 -11.12 8.93
C SER A 501 -4.92 -11.66 10.13
N ALA A 502 -5.28 -11.29 11.36
CA ALA A 502 -4.68 -11.87 12.56
C ALA A 502 -5.09 -13.34 12.77
N PRO A 503 -4.21 -14.20 13.32
CA PRO A 503 -2.80 -13.93 13.68
C PRO A 503 -1.81 -14.17 12.53
N ALA A 504 -2.28 -14.48 11.31
CA ALA A 504 -1.43 -15.01 10.23
C ALA A 504 -0.46 -13.96 9.66
N LEU A 505 -0.96 -12.75 9.42
CA LEU A 505 -0.19 -11.68 8.76
C LEU A 505 0.04 -10.45 9.66
N ALA A 506 -0.77 -10.27 10.70
CA ALA A 506 -0.67 -9.12 11.58
C ALA A 506 -1.08 -9.45 13.02
N THR A 507 -0.45 -8.79 13.99
CA THR A 507 -0.81 -8.78 15.41
C THR A 507 -0.42 -7.43 16.01
N TYR A 508 -1.06 -7.02 17.10
CA TYR A 508 -0.51 -5.98 17.98
C TYR A 508 0.61 -6.58 18.84
N SER A 509 1.53 -5.74 19.32
CA SER A 509 2.53 -6.14 20.33
C SER A 509 2.58 -5.14 21.49
N VAL A 510 3.01 -5.62 22.65
CA VAL A 510 3.17 -4.84 23.87
C VAL A 510 4.37 -5.34 24.66
N THR A 511 5.08 -4.43 25.32
CA THR A 511 6.20 -4.81 26.21
C THR A 511 5.73 -4.95 27.65
N VAL A 512 6.03 -6.08 28.28
CA VAL A 512 5.75 -6.32 29.70
C VAL A 512 6.88 -5.79 30.56
N ALA A 513 6.66 -4.68 31.27
CA ALA A 513 7.60 -4.07 32.21
C ALA A 513 6.91 -3.18 33.25
N ASP A 514 7.42 -3.15 34.49
CA ASP A 514 6.86 -2.32 35.58
C ASP A 514 7.36 -0.87 35.56
N GLY A 515 8.42 -0.61 34.81
CA GLY A 515 8.91 0.73 34.56
C GLY A 515 10.18 0.75 33.73
N PHE A 516 10.77 1.93 33.63
CA PHE A 516 11.99 2.18 32.88
C PHE A 516 12.92 3.05 33.72
N VAL A 517 14.19 2.65 33.80
CA VAL A 517 15.27 3.54 34.25
C VAL A 517 16.03 3.98 33.02
N VAL A 518 15.79 5.22 32.61
CA VAL A 518 16.54 5.85 31.53
C VAL A 518 17.91 6.25 32.05
N ALA A 519 18.94 5.59 31.54
CA ALA A 519 20.32 5.86 31.92
C ALA A 519 20.96 6.94 31.06
N LEU A 520 20.56 7.01 29.79
CA LEU A 520 20.97 8.03 28.86
C LEU A 520 19.83 8.28 27.86
N MET A 521 19.57 9.55 27.60
CA MET A 521 18.72 9.99 26.50
C MET A 521 19.52 11.03 25.73
N ASP A 522 19.57 10.86 24.42
CA ASP A 522 20.21 11.77 23.49
C ASP A 522 19.27 11.96 22.30
N ASP A 523 18.55 13.08 22.32
CA ASP A 523 17.65 13.55 21.26
C ASP A 523 18.43 14.18 20.09
N MET A 524 19.76 14.09 20.08
CA MET A 524 20.64 14.64 19.03
C MET A 524 20.55 16.16 18.83
N GLU A 525 19.83 16.89 19.69
CA GLU A 525 19.79 18.35 19.67
C GLU A 525 21.11 18.98 20.11
N THR A 526 21.82 18.28 21.01
CA THR A 526 23.10 18.71 21.57
C THR A 526 24.18 17.67 21.33
N ASP A 527 25.45 18.10 21.40
CA ASP A 527 26.58 17.20 21.24
C ASP A 527 27.17 16.81 22.60
N PRO A 528 26.84 15.65 23.17
CA PRO A 528 27.46 15.16 24.40
C PRO A 528 28.91 14.69 24.20
N GLY A 529 29.44 14.71 22.98
CA GLY A 529 30.81 14.31 22.65
C GLY A 529 30.89 13.22 21.60
N TRP A 530 29.96 13.20 20.64
CA TRP A 530 30.05 12.35 19.46
C TRP A 530 31.29 12.71 18.64
N SER A 531 31.81 11.72 17.92
CA SER A 531 32.96 11.88 17.05
C SER A 531 32.71 11.21 15.72
N VAL A 532 33.21 11.83 14.65
CA VAL A 532 33.08 11.32 13.28
C VAL A 532 34.46 10.88 12.80
N GLU A 533 34.57 9.62 12.38
CA GLU A 533 35.76 9.04 11.78
C GLU A 533 35.47 8.53 10.38
N ASN A 534 36.28 8.95 9.40
CA ASN A 534 36.08 8.62 7.99
C ASN A 534 37.30 7.85 7.46
N ILE A 535 37.06 6.71 6.80
CA ILE A 535 38.10 5.89 6.16
C ILE A 535 37.79 5.84 4.67
N ASP A 536 38.73 6.25 3.81
CA ASP A 536 38.58 6.22 2.35
C ASP A 536 37.28 6.86 1.82
N LEU A 537 36.68 7.76 2.60
CA LEU A 537 35.49 8.54 2.27
C LEU A 537 35.86 9.74 1.38
N THR A 538 35.08 9.98 0.34
CA THR A 538 35.23 11.13 -0.54
C THR A 538 34.15 12.19 -0.36
N ASP A 539 32.93 11.80 0.04
CA ASP A 539 31.83 12.70 0.41
C ASP A 539 30.89 12.05 1.43
N GLY A 540 29.98 12.82 2.02
CA GLY A 540 28.96 12.33 2.95
C GLY A 540 29.45 11.92 4.34
N ALA A 541 30.27 12.76 4.94
CA ALA A 541 30.59 12.62 6.36
C ALA A 541 29.32 12.84 7.22
N TRP A 542 29.27 12.20 8.39
CA TRP A 542 28.23 12.49 9.38
C TRP A 542 28.28 13.95 9.84
N GLU A 543 27.12 14.61 9.84
CA GLU A 543 26.90 15.96 10.32
C GLU A 543 25.64 16.00 11.21
N ARG A 544 25.58 16.96 12.12
CA ARG A 544 24.41 17.15 12.99
C ARG A 544 23.68 18.42 12.59
N GLY A 545 22.38 18.35 12.38
CA GLY A 545 21.56 19.52 12.10
C GLY A 545 20.11 19.18 11.79
N VAL A 546 19.34 20.23 11.48
CA VAL A 546 17.97 20.09 10.97
C VAL A 546 18.06 19.48 9.57
N PRO A 547 17.27 18.45 9.24
CA PRO A 547 17.28 17.89 7.89
C PRO A 547 17.05 18.98 6.83
N ALA A 548 17.94 19.02 5.84
CA ALA A 548 18.02 20.12 4.89
C ALA A 548 17.85 19.72 3.42
N GLY A 549 17.76 18.41 3.12
CA GLY A 549 17.67 17.90 1.76
C GLY A 549 16.23 17.74 1.25
N ASP A 550 15.21 18.03 2.07
CA ASP A 550 13.78 17.93 1.71
C ASP A 550 13.38 16.54 1.16
N GLY A 551 14.19 15.50 1.42
CA GLY A 551 14.00 14.15 0.89
C GLY A 551 14.37 13.96 -0.58
N ASP A 552 15.03 14.96 -1.20
CA ASP A 552 15.40 14.96 -2.61
C ASP A 552 16.30 13.77 -3.02
N ARG A 553 17.05 13.20 -2.07
CA ARG A 553 18.04 12.14 -2.31
C ARG A 553 17.84 10.89 -1.46
N GLY A 554 16.66 10.76 -0.86
CA GLY A 554 16.40 9.70 0.11
C GLY A 554 16.87 10.04 1.52
N ASP A 555 17.28 11.28 1.79
CA ASP A 555 17.47 11.83 3.13
C ASP A 555 16.11 12.04 3.84
N PRO A 556 16.07 12.07 5.19
CA PRO A 556 14.83 12.36 5.90
C PRO A 556 14.36 13.81 5.68
N THR A 557 13.05 14.02 5.50
CA THR A 557 12.44 15.36 5.39
C THR A 557 12.28 16.07 6.73
N VAL A 558 12.22 15.31 7.82
CA VAL A 558 12.06 15.75 9.21
C VAL A 558 12.85 14.82 10.12
N ASP A 559 13.20 15.29 11.31
CA ASP A 559 13.79 14.46 12.36
C ASP A 559 12.76 13.46 12.92
N ALA A 560 13.22 12.43 13.65
CA ALA A 560 12.40 11.28 13.99
C ALA A 560 11.33 11.59 15.04
N ASP A 561 11.66 12.45 16.01
CA ASP A 561 10.81 12.76 17.16
C ASP A 561 10.22 14.18 17.13
N GLY A 562 10.58 14.97 16.12
CA GLY A 562 10.12 16.35 15.93
C GLY A 562 10.77 17.37 16.87
N SER A 563 11.87 17.02 17.53
CA SER A 563 12.69 17.90 18.36
C SER A 563 13.47 18.94 17.54
N GLY A 564 13.86 18.60 16.31
CA GLY A 564 14.31 19.49 15.24
C GLY A 564 15.59 19.11 14.51
N GLN A 565 16.54 18.42 15.15
CA GLN A 565 17.87 18.09 14.63
C GLN A 565 18.17 16.60 14.84
N CYS A 566 18.87 15.99 13.89
CA CYS A 566 19.41 14.65 14.03
C CYS A 566 20.84 14.57 13.47
N TRP A 567 21.48 13.40 13.55
CA TRP A 567 22.69 13.13 12.79
C TRP A 567 22.33 12.60 11.42
N LEU A 568 22.94 13.15 10.38
CA LEU A 568 22.68 12.82 8.98
C LEU A 568 24.02 12.71 8.25
N THR A 569 24.09 11.88 7.22
CA THR A 569 25.17 11.97 6.23
C THR A 569 24.92 13.19 5.33
N ASP A 570 25.96 14.00 5.12
CA ASP A 570 25.94 15.17 4.23
C ASP A 570 24.73 16.12 4.35
N ASN A 571 24.46 16.72 5.51
CA ASN A 571 23.23 17.51 5.72
C ASN A 571 23.16 18.85 4.93
N ALA A 572 22.84 18.79 3.64
CA ALA A 572 22.77 19.94 2.74
C ALA A 572 21.65 19.78 1.68
N ALA A 573 21.14 20.90 1.16
CA ALA A 573 20.12 20.84 0.11
C ALA A 573 20.68 20.26 -1.22
N GLY A 574 20.11 19.14 -1.67
CA GLY A 574 20.15 18.61 -3.03
C GLY A 574 21.29 17.63 -3.40
N ASN A 575 22.48 17.76 -2.82
CA ASN A 575 23.58 16.79 -3.01
C ASN A 575 24.05 16.31 -1.66
N THR A 576 23.23 15.44 -1.07
CA THR A 576 23.63 14.59 0.03
C THR A 576 23.99 13.25 -0.62
N ASP A 577 25.19 12.73 -0.33
CA ASP A 577 25.56 11.35 -0.71
C ASP A 577 26.78 10.87 0.09
N VAL A 578 26.72 9.67 0.66
CA VAL A 578 27.93 8.98 1.13
C VAL A 578 28.66 8.48 -0.11
N ASP A 579 29.87 8.98 -0.38
CA ASP A 579 30.73 8.46 -1.45
C ASP A 579 31.93 7.70 -0.84
N GLY A 580 32.01 6.39 -1.02
CA GLY A 580 33.10 5.55 -0.50
C GLY A 580 32.88 5.16 0.97
N GLY A 581 33.91 5.31 1.80
CA GLY A 581 33.77 5.09 3.24
C GLY A 581 34.36 3.76 3.77
N PRO A 582 34.07 3.42 5.04
CA PRO A 582 32.96 3.93 5.86
C PRO A 582 33.14 5.35 6.42
N THR A 583 32.02 6.06 6.58
CA THR A 583 31.82 7.19 7.51
C THR A 583 31.23 6.65 8.81
N MET A 584 31.84 6.97 9.97
CA MET A 584 31.47 6.38 11.26
C MET A 584 31.15 7.46 12.29
N LEU A 585 29.91 7.43 12.79
CA LEU A 585 29.45 8.23 13.93
C LEU A 585 29.64 7.42 15.22
N ILE A 586 30.50 7.89 16.11
CA ILE A 586 30.93 7.18 17.31
C ILE A 586 30.55 7.97 18.56
N SER A 587 29.86 7.32 19.49
CA SER A 587 29.43 7.95 20.74
C SER A 587 30.60 8.33 21.64
N GLN A 588 30.34 9.23 22.58
CA GLN A 588 31.12 9.38 23.81
C GLN A 588 31.19 8.05 24.57
N THR A 589 32.10 7.98 25.54
CA THR A 589 32.15 6.88 26.50
C THR A 589 30.92 6.94 27.42
N ILE A 590 30.17 5.85 27.50
CA ILE A 590 28.97 5.72 28.33
C ILE A 590 29.27 4.73 29.48
N ASP A 591 28.92 5.12 30.70
CA ASP A 591 29.12 4.25 31.88
C ASP A 591 27.87 3.43 32.18
N LEU A 592 27.94 2.12 31.92
CA LEU A 592 26.84 1.20 32.16
C LEU A 592 26.95 0.42 33.49
N THR A 593 27.97 0.69 34.32
CA THR A 593 28.26 -0.17 35.50
C THR A 593 27.25 -0.09 36.65
N GLY A 594 26.26 0.81 36.55
CA GLY A 594 25.17 0.95 37.51
C GLY A 594 23.78 0.78 36.91
N ILE A 595 23.70 0.17 35.71
CA ILE A 595 22.44 -0.11 35.03
C ILE A 595 22.32 -1.63 34.96
N ASP A 596 21.27 -2.16 35.57
CA ASP A 596 20.99 -3.59 35.53
C ASP A 596 20.37 -3.93 34.17
N ASP A 597 20.96 -4.89 33.46
CA ASP A 597 20.55 -5.36 32.13
C ASP A 597 20.16 -4.26 31.11
N PRO A 598 21.13 -3.44 30.64
CA PRO A 598 20.83 -2.31 29.79
C PRO A 598 20.45 -2.69 28.36
N TRP A 599 19.51 -1.93 27.81
CA TRP A 599 19.04 -1.95 26.44
C TRP A 599 19.40 -0.64 25.75
N VAL A 600 19.55 -0.69 24.43
CA VAL A 600 19.74 0.49 23.58
C VAL A 600 18.62 0.55 22.56
N SER A 601 17.97 1.72 22.47
CA SER A 601 17.01 2.07 21.44
C SER A 601 17.52 3.27 20.65
N TYR A 602 17.24 3.32 19.34
CA TYR A 602 17.53 4.46 18.49
C TYR A 602 16.59 4.49 17.30
N ALA A 603 16.22 5.70 16.87
CA ALA A 603 15.62 5.92 15.57
C ALA A 603 16.72 5.95 14.51
N ARG A 604 16.48 5.28 13.39
CA ARG A 604 17.39 5.22 12.26
C ARG A 604 16.64 5.46 10.97
N TRP A 605 17.39 5.99 10.02
CA TRP A 605 17.03 6.13 8.62
C TRP A 605 18.19 5.57 7.81
N PHE A 606 17.89 4.75 6.81
CA PHE A 606 18.88 4.33 5.85
C PHE A 606 18.21 4.17 4.49
N SER A 607 18.63 5.00 3.54
CA SER A 607 18.20 4.90 2.16
C SER A 607 19.41 4.60 1.30
N ASN A 608 19.31 3.58 0.47
CA ASN A 608 20.17 3.46 -0.70
C ASN A 608 19.30 3.20 -1.93
N ASN A 609 19.79 3.58 -3.11
CA ASN A 609 19.10 3.32 -4.37
C ASN A 609 19.75 2.18 -5.17
N ASP A 610 20.41 1.25 -4.48
CA ASP A 610 21.02 0.07 -5.07
C ASP A 610 20.54 -1.24 -4.42
N LEU A 611 20.59 -2.32 -5.21
CA LEU A 611 20.01 -3.62 -4.87
C LEU A 611 20.84 -4.37 -3.82
N ASP A 612 20.87 -3.85 -2.60
CA ASP A 612 21.35 -4.54 -1.41
C ASP A 612 22.89 -4.61 -1.21
N GLU A 613 23.71 -3.70 -1.76
CA GLU A 613 25.18 -3.75 -1.55
C GLU A 613 25.62 -2.91 -0.33
N ASP A 614 25.02 -1.74 -0.12
CA ASP A 614 25.38 -0.81 0.95
C ASP A 614 24.53 -1.01 2.22
N ARG A 615 25.10 -0.70 3.40
CA ARG A 615 24.49 -1.01 4.70
C ARG A 615 24.72 0.08 5.73
N LEU A 616 23.72 0.32 6.57
CA LEU A 616 23.90 0.95 7.88
C LEU A 616 24.23 -0.12 8.92
N ASP A 617 25.50 -0.16 9.32
CA ASP A 617 25.98 -1.10 10.33
C ASP A 617 26.03 -0.46 11.72
N VAL A 618 25.45 -1.15 12.70
CA VAL A 618 25.47 -0.74 14.11
C VAL A 618 26.42 -1.63 14.89
N HIS A 619 27.37 -1.02 15.58
CA HIS A 619 28.35 -1.72 16.37
C HIS A 619 28.38 -1.20 17.81
N VAL A 620 28.70 -2.09 18.74
CA VAL A 620 28.93 -1.74 20.15
C VAL A 620 30.30 -2.21 20.62
N SER A 621 30.83 -1.54 21.63
CA SER A 621 32.14 -1.79 22.21
C SER A 621 32.06 -1.73 23.73
N SER A 622 32.66 -2.69 24.42
CA SER A 622 32.83 -2.67 25.88
C SER A 622 34.20 -2.16 26.36
N ASP A 623 35.13 -1.84 25.47
CA ASP A 623 36.52 -1.48 25.81
C ASP A 623 36.98 -0.15 25.19
N ASP A 624 36.09 0.85 25.21
CA ASP A 624 36.33 2.22 24.74
C ASP A 624 36.75 2.32 23.26
N GLY A 625 36.20 1.44 22.40
CA GLY A 625 36.48 1.37 20.97
C GLY A 625 37.71 0.53 20.60
N GLY A 626 38.27 -0.22 21.55
CA GLY A 626 39.37 -1.16 21.29
C GLY A 626 38.96 -2.34 20.41
N SER A 627 37.73 -2.82 20.59
CA SER A 627 37.08 -3.87 19.81
C SER A 627 35.60 -3.55 19.61
N TRP A 628 35.05 -3.95 18.46
CA TRP A 628 33.68 -3.66 18.06
C TRP A 628 32.96 -4.97 17.72
N THR A 629 31.74 -5.13 18.23
CA THR A 629 30.82 -6.23 17.91
C THR A 629 29.66 -5.67 17.09
N LEU A 630 29.32 -6.32 15.98
CA LEU A 630 28.14 -5.96 15.17
C LEU A 630 26.86 -6.33 15.95
N VAL A 631 25.95 -5.37 16.06
CA VAL A 631 24.61 -5.53 16.64
C VAL A 631 23.61 -5.84 15.54
N ASP A 632 23.61 -5.02 14.49
CA ASP A 632 22.67 -5.13 13.37
C ASP A 632 23.25 -4.49 12.10
N SER A 633 22.69 -4.85 10.95
CA SER A 633 23.10 -4.39 9.62
C SER A 633 21.87 -4.21 8.73
N PHE A 634 21.59 -2.98 8.31
CA PHE A 634 20.33 -2.64 7.63
C PHE A 634 20.51 -2.44 6.13
N PRO A 635 19.70 -3.13 5.30
CA PRO A 635 19.83 -3.14 3.85
C PRO A 635 19.38 -1.87 3.13
N ASP A 636 18.12 -1.51 3.32
CA ASP A 636 17.44 -0.31 2.83
C ASP A 636 16.05 -0.33 3.48
N PHE A 637 15.48 0.83 3.81
CA PHE A 637 14.09 0.92 4.22
C PHE A 637 13.55 2.35 4.10
N SER A 638 12.27 2.49 3.76
CA SER A 638 11.61 3.78 3.74
C SER A 638 11.22 4.27 5.15
N GLY A 639 11.54 5.54 5.42
CA GLY A 639 11.11 6.24 6.63
C GLY A 639 11.94 5.96 7.88
N TRP A 640 11.62 6.69 8.96
CA TRP A 640 12.20 6.44 10.27
C TRP A 640 11.73 5.10 10.85
N LYS A 641 12.68 4.30 11.34
CA LYS A 641 12.40 3.06 12.06
C LYS A 641 13.11 3.07 13.40
N VAL A 642 12.44 2.63 14.45
CA VAL A 642 13.05 2.42 15.76
C VAL A 642 13.65 1.01 15.82
N SER A 643 14.82 0.87 16.43
CA SER A 643 15.49 -0.40 16.69
C SER A 643 15.86 -0.48 18.15
N THR A 644 15.55 -1.61 18.80
CA THR A 644 15.81 -1.83 20.22
C THR A 644 16.56 -3.15 20.41
N HIS A 645 17.68 -3.10 21.13
CA HIS A 645 18.56 -4.25 21.33
C HIS A 645 19.05 -4.35 22.78
N ARG A 646 19.08 -5.58 23.31
CA ARG A 646 19.69 -5.86 24.61
C ARG A 646 21.21 -5.83 24.49
N ILE A 647 21.89 -4.98 25.26
CA ILE A 647 23.34 -4.79 25.12
C ILE A 647 24.11 -6.05 25.52
N ALA A 648 23.63 -6.76 26.54
CA ALA A 648 24.28 -7.95 27.11
C ALA A 648 24.40 -9.13 26.13
N ASP A 649 23.57 -9.16 25.07
CA ASP A 649 23.62 -10.21 24.04
C ASP A 649 24.86 -10.07 23.13
N PHE A 650 25.44 -8.87 23.05
CA PHE A 650 26.56 -8.57 22.16
C PHE A 650 27.87 -8.32 22.91
N VAL A 651 27.81 -7.62 24.03
CA VAL A 651 28.98 -7.27 24.85
C VAL A 651 28.63 -7.24 26.33
N THR A 652 29.62 -7.50 27.19
CA THR A 652 29.43 -7.27 28.63
C THR A 652 29.36 -5.76 28.91
N PRO A 653 28.34 -5.26 29.63
CA PRO A 653 28.27 -3.85 30.03
C PRO A 653 29.47 -3.42 30.87
N THR A 654 30.06 -2.26 30.56
CA THR A 654 31.21 -1.70 31.29
C THR A 654 31.08 -0.18 31.46
N SER A 655 32.04 0.42 32.19
CA SER A 655 32.12 1.87 32.35
C SER A 655 32.70 2.58 31.12
N THR A 656 32.98 1.81 30.06
CA THR A 656 33.65 2.26 28.86
C THR A 656 32.89 1.83 27.60
N PHE A 657 31.57 1.75 27.70
CA PHE A 657 30.71 1.36 26.59
C PHE A 657 30.71 2.45 25.50
N ARG A 658 30.63 2.02 24.23
CA ARG A 658 30.41 2.89 23.07
C ARG A 658 29.51 2.22 22.05
N ILE A 659 28.76 3.03 21.32
CA ILE A 659 28.02 2.63 20.12
C ILE A 659 28.55 3.39 18.90
N ARG A 660 28.49 2.77 17.73
CA ARG A 660 28.92 3.33 16.46
C ARG A 660 27.96 2.97 15.33
N PHE A 661 27.57 3.98 14.56
CA PHE A 661 26.80 3.85 13.34
C PHE A 661 27.71 4.07 12.14
N SER A 662 27.73 3.15 11.19
CA SER A 662 28.65 3.18 10.04
C SER A 662 27.85 3.09 8.75
N ALA A 663 28.02 4.06 7.85
CA ALA A 663 27.48 4.04 6.50
C ALA A 663 28.64 3.97 5.50
N THR A 664 28.44 3.25 4.39
CA THR A 664 29.42 3.06 3.31
C THR A 664 28.67 2.99 2.00
N ASP A 665 29.27 3.53 0.95
CA ASP A 665 28.89 3.35 -0.46
C ASP A 665 30.13 2.85 -1.22
N ASN A 666 30.27 1.52 -1.28
CA ASN A 666 31.45 0.91 -1.89
C ASN A 666 31.15 -0.45 -2.52
N PRO A 667 31.17 -0.56 -3.87
CA PRO A 667 31.67 0.42 -4.84
C PRO A 667 30.83 1.70 -4.89
N ASN A 668 31.44 2.86 -5.12
CA ASN A 668 30.73 4.14 -5.24
C ASN A 668 29.80 4.16 -6.47
N ASN A 669 28.58 3.68 -6.30
CA ASN A 669 27.63 3.40 -7.38
C ASN A 669 26.17 3.67 -7.02
N SER A 670 25.89 3.99 -5.75
CA SER A 670 24.56 4.29 -5.22
C SER A 670 24.49 5.75 -4.75
N VAL A 671 23.30 6.21 -4.40
CA VAL A 671 23.11 7.34 -3.49
C VAL A 671 22.79 6.73 -2.15
N THR A 672 23.65 6.94 -1.16
CA THR A 672 23.50 6.35 0.18
C THR A 672 23.34 7.44 1.23
N GLU A 673 22.22 7.38 1.94
CA GLU A 673 21.88 8.28 3.04
C GLU A 673 21.59 7.55 4.33
N ALA A 674 22.13 8.07 5.43
CA ALA A 674 21.89 7.55 6.76
C ALA A 674 21.57 8.68 7.74
N ALA A 675 20.61 8.44 8.63
CA ALA A 675 20.34 9.32 9.75
C ALA A 675 20.12 8.55 11.05
N ILE A 676 20.50 9.15 12.17
CA ILE A 676 20.33 8.61 13.52
C ILE A 676 19.73 9.67 14.43
N ASP A 677 18.74 9.26 15.20
CA ASP A 677 18.02 10.14 16.12
C ASP A 677 17.51 9.38 17.36
N ALA A 678 17.01 10.11 18.35
CA ALA A 678 16.31 9.61 19.53
C ALA A 678 17.00 8.40 20.20
N LEU A 679 18.30 8.50 20.48
CA LEU A 679 19.04 7.42 21.11
C LEU A 679 18.75 7.38 22.61
N GLU A 680 18.34 6.21 23.08
CA GLU A 680 18.06 5.96 24.48
C GLU A 680 18.81 4.71 24.94
N ILE A 681 19.44 4.79 26.11
CA ILE A 681 19.89 3.62 26.85
C ILE A 681 19.10 3.58 28.14
N PHE A 682 18.40 2.48 28.34
CA PHE A 682 17.53 2.28 29.48
C PHE A 682 17.68 0.86 30.02
N SER A 683 17.14 0.61 31.20
CA SER A 683 16.83 -0.73 31.66
C SER A 683 15.35 -0.82 31.98
N PHE A 684 14.81 -2.01 31.79
CA PHE A 684 13.49 -2.32 32.32
C PHE A 684 13.59 -2.39 33.84
N VAL A 685 12.64 -1.75 34.51
CA VAL A 685 12.37 -2.01 35.93
C VAL A 685 11.35 -3.12 35.93
N CYS A 686 11.79 -4.27 36.38
CA CYS A 686 10.91 -5.34 36.81
C CYS A 686 10.84 -5.18 38.33
N GLU A 687 9.64 -5.01 38.90
CA GLU A 687 9.55 -5.05 40.35
C GLU A 687 9.88 -6.49 40.78
N ASP A 688 10.96 -6.66 41.55
CA ASP A 688 11.42 -7.95 42.13
C ASP A 688 10.35 -8.62 43.04
N ASP A 689 9.19 -8.01 43.23
CA ASP A 689 8.10 -8.51 44.06
C ASP A 689 7.16 -9.42 43.25
N VAL A 690 7.69 -10.43 42.56
CA VAL A 690 6.86 -11.55 42.10
C VAL A 690 6.34 -12.23 43.37
N PRO A 691 5.02 -12.20 43.68
CA PRO A 691 4.54 -12.71 44.96
C PRO A 691 4.82 -14.21 45.07
N GLY A 692 5.76 -14.61 45.89
CA GLY A 692 6.19 -16.01 45.99
C GLY A 692 7.67 -16.23 45.67
N ASP A 693 8.31 -15.29 44.98
CA ASP A 693 9.75 -15.27 44.76
C ASP A 693 10.44 -14.77 46.03
N THR A 694 11.12 -15.68 46.71
CA THR A 694 11.80 -15.43 47.98
C THR A 694 13.29 -15.18 47.81
N ASP A 695 13.87 -15.54 46.66
CA ASP A 695 15.30 -15.40 46.41
C ASP A 695 15.64 -14.34 45.35
N GLY A 696 14.61 -13.71 44.78
CA GLY A 696 14.66 -12.55 43.92
C GLY A 696 15.24 -12.88 42.55
N ASP A 697 15.07 -14.13 42.09
CA ASP A 697 15.59 -14.57 40.80
C ASP A 697 14.58 -14.43 39.65
N GLY A 698 13.36 -13.99 39.96
CA GLY A 698 12.28 -13.70 39.02
C GLY A 698 11.37 -14.89 38.72
N ASP A 699 11.73 -16.10 39.17
CA ASP A 699 10.90 -17.29 39.08
C ASP A 699 10.29 -17.64 40.44
N VAL A 700 9.14 -18.32 40.46
CA VAL A 700 8.58 -18.91 41.68
C VAL A 700 8.68 -20.42 41.56
N ASP A 701 9.79 -20.97 42.03
CA ASP A 701 10.14 -22.35 41.75
C ASP A 701 10.42 -23.18 43.03
N PHE A 702 11.14 -24.29 42.85
CA PHE A 702 11.47 -25.16 43.97
C PHE A 702 12.43 -24.51 44.99
N ALA A 703 13.27 -23.57 44.56
CA ALA A 703 14.15 -22.79 45.41
C ALA A 703 13.33 -21.92 46.37
N ASP A 704 12.27 -21.28 45.89
CA ASP A 704 11.40 -20.46 46.73
C ASP A 704 10.62 -21.25 47.74
N LEU A 705 10.03 -22.35 47.28
CA LEU A 705 9.37 -23.29 48.15
C LEU A 705 10.30 -23.76 49.28
N LEU A 706 11.57 -24.02 48.96
CA LEU A 706 12.55 -24.43 49.95
C LEU A 706 12.87 -23.29 50.93
N THR A 707 13.02 -22.07 50.44
CA THR A 707 13.30 -20.87 51.24
C THR A 707 12.13 -20.54 52.18
N THR A 708 10.88 -20.54 51.70
CA THR A 708 9.67 -20.37 52.52
C THR A 708 9.56 -21.45 53.60
N LEU A 709 9.75 -22.72 53.24
CA LEU A 709 9.70 -23.82 54.20
C LEU A 709 10.84 -23.77 55.21
N SER A 710 12.01 -23.26 54.82
CA SER A 710 13.17 -23.12 55.71
C SER A 710 13.03 -21.95 56.70
N SER A 711 12.26 -20.93 56.32
CA SER A 711 12.01 -19.71 57.09
C SER A 711 10.77 -19.80 57.98
N TRP A 712 10.09 -20.96 58.01
CA TRP A 712 8.83 -21.17 58.70
C TRP A 712 8.84 -20.72 60.17
N GLY A 713 7.91 -19.84 60.53
CA GLY A 713 7.75 -19.29 61.87
C GLY A 713 8.07 -17.79 61.97
N PRO A 714 8.29 -17.28 63.19
CA PRO A 714 8.41 -15.84 63.43
C PRO A 714 9.62 -15.23 62.72
N CYS A 715 9.39 -14.11 62.05
CA CYS A 715 10.45 -13.35 61.40
C CYS A 715 11.48 -12.82 62.42
N PRO A 716 12.76 -12.72 62.02
CA PRO A 716 13.80 -12.13 62.86
C PRO A 716 13.51 -10.63 63.11
N PRO A 717 13.93 -10.09 64.27
CA PRO A 717 13.69 -8.68 64.58
C PRO A 717 14.54 -7.76 63.67
N PRO A 718 14.04 -6.57 63.30
CA PRO A 718 14.77 -5.62 62.46
C PRO A 718 16.18 -5.32 63.01
N PRO A 719 17.20 -5.19 62.13
CA PRO A 719 17.09 -4.97 60.68
C PRO A 719 17.27 -6.23 59.82
N ALA A 720 17.05 -7.44 60.36
CA ALA A 720 17.15 -8.66 59.56
C ALA A 720 15.89 -8.85 58.71
N ASP A 721 16.07 -9.09 57.41
CA ASP A 721 14.98 -9.28 56.45
C ASP A 721 14.29 -10.64 56.64
N CYS A 722 13.03 -10.71 56.17
CA CYS A 722 12.19 -11.89 56.18
C CYS A 722 11.47 -12.01 54.82
N PRO A 723 12.19 -12.36 53.75
CA PRO A 723 11.67 -12.29 52.39
C PRO A 723 10.48 -13.24 52.13
N ALA A 724 10.34 -14.29 52.95
CA ALA A 724 9.23 -15.24 52.84
C ALA A 724 7.96 -14.84 53.62
N ASP A 725 7.89 -13.64 54.21
CA ASP A 725 6.69 -13.09 54.89
C ASP A 725 5.97 -12.11 53.96
N PHE A 726 5.28 -12.66 52.97
CA PHE A 726 4.65 -11.92 51.88
C PHE A 726 3.43 -11.11 52.33
N ASP A 727 2.78 -11.50 53.44
CA ASP A 727 1.63 -10.77 54.00
C ASP A 727 2.00 -9.76 55.09
N GLY A 728 3.29 -9.67 55.44
CA GLY A 728 3.84 -8.74 56.42
C GLY A 728 3.33 -8.98 57.85
N SER A 729 2.87 -10.19 58.15
CA SER A 729 2.35 -10.55 59.48
C SER A 729 3.44 -10.69 60.54
N GLY A 730 4.70 -10.74 60.12
CA GLY A 730 5.87 -11.00 60.96
C GLY A 730 6.08 -12.48 61.26
N VAL A 731 5.40 -13.38 60.53
CA VAL A 731 5.49 -14.84 60.68
C VAL A 731 5.33 -15.50 59.31
N VAL A 732 6.34 -16.26 58.88
CA VAL A 732 6.22 -17.14 57.71
C VAL A 732 5.33 -18.32 58.04
N ASP A 733 4.15 -18.39 57.45
CA ASP A 733 3.16 -19.44 57.69
C ASP A 733 2.47 -19.98 56.43
N PHE A 734 1.27 -20.55 56.60
CA PHE A 734 0.55 -21.19 55.52
C PHE A 734 0.03 -20.19 54.48
N VAL A 735 -0.17 -18.92 54.86
CA VAL A 735 -0.57 -17.87 53.92
C VAL A 735 0.56 -17.61 52.93
N ASP A 736 1.80 -17.51 53.40
CA ASP A 736 2.98 -17.30 52.55
C ASP A 736 3.25 -18.49 51.63
N LEU A 737 3.06 -19.72 52.14
CA LEU A 737 3.17 -20.92 51.31
C LEU A 737 2.14 -20.94 50.18
N LEU A 738 0.92 -20.45 50.42
CA LEU A 738 -0.08 -20.37 49.37
C LEU A 738 0.35 -19.37 48.29
N THR A 739 1.00 -18.28 48.66
CA THR A 739 1.55 -17.28 47.73
C THR A 739 2.58 -17.91 46.78
N VAL A 740 3.54 -18.70 47.30
CA VAL A 740 4.49 -19.45 46.44
C VAL A 740 3.77 -20.43 45.53
N LEU A 741 2.83 -21.22 46.08
CA LEU A 741 2.15 -22.26 45.30
C LEU A 741 1.17 -21.70 44.25
N SER A 742 0.67 -20.48 44.46
CA SER A 742 -0.27 -19.83 43.52
C SER A 742 0.42 -19.15 42.35
N ASN A 743 1.69 -18.78 42.51
CA ASN A 743 2.45 -18.03 41.51
C ASN A 743 3.56 -18.86 40.87
N TRP A 744 3.52 -20.19 41.02
CA TRP A 744 4.53 -21.11 40.51
C TRP A 744 4.77 -20.90 39.01
N SER A 745 6.00 -20.53 38.63
CA SER A 745 6.43 -20.35 37.23
C SER A 745 7.39 -21.44 36.76
#